data_AF-A0A1W9SI56-F1
#
_entry.id   AF-A0A1W9SI56-F1
#
_cell.length_a   1.000
_cell.length_b   1.000
_cell.length_c   1.000
_cell.angle_alpha   90.00
_cell.angle_beta   90.00
_cell.angle_gamma   90.00
#
_symmetry.space_group_name_H-M   'P 1'
#
loop_
_entity.id
_entity.type
_entity.pdbx_description
1 polymer ?
#
loop_
_entity_poly.entity_id
_entity_poly.type
_entity_poly.pdbx_seq_one_letter_code
_entity_poly.pdbx_strand_id
1 'polypeptide(L)'
;MLKIKIAFFLFCTSLFFQSIGQTSDSLEVKTLTLQFENIDLPPSCFFSHKKLKKAKVALALSGGGARGFAQIGVLEVFEENDIPIDLIIGTSMGSIVGGLYASGYSAKEILAIARSIDWDKIMIDKSPRTNLFIGQKQERNKAILQLRFSGFKLDLPQAITPGQTLTSILTKLTLGADFKANSDFDHLDIPFRALACDLVSGKKYLLKDGNLAEAMKASSAVPLLFEPVAIDNLMLVDGGLINNIPVDEAQEFDVDLIIGLDTTAELNDKNQLNVPWKIADQVTSIMQAEKNDQQRQKADILIKPDLSEFSSDAFGQIDSLVAAGKREARKHIDKIKNMLKIKNNYSVGNERFFVNDVKFSGFNYELRDIAEDVIQTSLDSIASLDDVYLSMKKIYQTGYFRDIRANCIFDDSLLSVHYFCEANPIFMNVRVINNTVFSDSLILSQLESKSGKPINYFQSKNDLHKISNLYKERGYSFFNIDNVSLKNDSLEITVNEGIISSVEIENNHRTKDFVILREFPLKKGNIFNINELEKGINNIFSTNLFKRVSLNVSKESNQAKIIIKVKEKAFTLARFSFRYDLERKNKAMVELIDENFLGVANPLTFHAQYGMKDQLFKFRYRSDRIFKTFLTNSFDVYHQRYRNYVYSNGKKTGEYLCINNGTFFSIGRQIERLGILSLIVSVNDIQLKSISGYGYPTANYDLKTITLQSIVDTQDRYPFPATGKYYLFFYKFSSASFLNSQMSYFKLFSSLEFYHSF
;
A
#
# COMPACT_ATOMS: atom_id res chain seq x y z
N MET A 1 -10.63 71.48 33.38
CA MET A 1 -11.91 72.10 32.95
C MET A 1 -12.44 71.62 31.59
N LEU A 2 -11.79 70.68 30.89
CA LEU A 2 -12.29 70.14 29.60
C LEU A 2 -13.01 68.77 29.71
N LYS A 3 -12.83 68.05 30.83
CA LYS A 3 -13.48 66.73 31.07
C LYS A 3 -14.89 66.80 31.68
N ILE A 4 -15.33 67.97 32.16
CA ILE A 4 -16.68 68.15 32.75
C ILE A 4 -17.69 68.69 31.71
N LYS A 5 -17.23 69.28 30.60
CA LYS A 5 -18.12 69.76 29.51
C LYS A 5 -18.58 68.66 28.54
N ILE A 6 -17.84 67.54 28.43
CA ILE A 6 -18.20 66.44 27.52
C ILE A 6 -19.24 65.49 28.16
N ALA A 7 -19.22 65.32 29.49
CA ALA A 7 -20.21 64.51 30.20
C ALA A 7 -21.61 65.16 30.21
N PHE A 8 -21.70 66.50 30.22
CA PHE A 8 -22.99 67.20 30.17
C PHE A 8 -23.60 67.22 28.75
N PHE A 9 -22.76 67.20 27.71
CA PHE A 9 -23.22 67.12 26.32
C PHE A 9 -23.71 65.71 25.94
N LEU A 10 -23.14 64.66 26.56
CA LEU A 10 -23.58 63.27 26.38
C LEU A 10 -24.84 62.90 27.21
N PHE A 11 -25.15 63.65 28.27
CA PHE A 11 -26.37 63.41 29.07
C PHE A 11 -27.59 64.18 28.54
N CYS A 12 -27.40 65.28 27.82
CA CYS A 12 -28.50 66.05 27.21
C CYS A 12 -28.95 65.52 25.84
N THR A 13 -28.16 64.67 25.17
CA THR A 13 -28.58 64.00 23.92
C THR A 13 -29.38 62.72 24.16
N SER A 14 -29.40 62.18 25.38
CA SER A 14 -30.21 61.01 25.75
C SER A 14 -31.62 61.34 26.26
N LEU A 15 -31.96 62.63 26.43
CA LEU A 15 -33.26 63.07 26.98
C LEU A 15 -34.13 63.88 26.01
N PHE A 16 -33.71 64.03 24.75
CA PHE A 16 -34.45 64.79 23.72
C PHE A 16 -35.10 63.92 22.61
N PHE A 17 -35.06 62.59 22.75
CA PHE A 17 -35.76 61.63 21.88
C PHE A 17 -36.80 60.78 22.64
N GLN A 18 -37.42 61.35 23.67
CA GLN A 18 -38.64 60.80 24.30
C GLN A 18 -39.74 61.85 24.28
N SER A 19 -40.30 62.09 23.11
CA SER A 19 -41.73 62.36 22.88
C SER A 19 -41.93 62.90 21.47
N ILE A 20 -42.99 62.40 20.82
CA ILE A 20 -43.46 62.64 19.45
C ILE A 20 -43.05 61.53 18.46
N GLY A 21 -44.06 60.75 18.09
CA GLY A 21 -44.03 59.58 17.20
C GLY A 21 -44.98 58.51 17.77
N GLN A 22 -46.30 58.71 17.69
CA GLN A 22 -47.14 58.03 16.69
C GLN A 22 -46.74 56.57 16.49
N THR A 23 -47.68 55.68 16.85
CA THR A 23 -47.73 54.25 16.54
C THR A 23 -47.01 53.90 15.24
N SER A 24 -45.81 53.33 15.36
CA SER A 24 -45.22 52.50 14.31
C SER A 24 -45.08 51.11 14.93
N ASP A 25 -45.83 50.15 14.41
CA ASP A 25 -45.64 48.74 14.70
C ASP A 25 -44.16 48.41 14.49
N SER A 26 -43.47 48.07 15.58
CA SER A 26 -42.06 47.71 15.50
C SER A 26 -41.96 46.33 14.88
N LEU A 27 -41.74 46.27 13.57
CA LEU A 27 -41.48 45.04 12.82
C LEU A 27 -40.34 44.26 13.51
N GLU A 28 -40.61 43.01 13.89
CA GLU A 28 -39.59 42.13 14.50
C GLU A 28 -38.63 41.68 13.40
N VAL A 29 -37.31 41.83 13.61
CA VAL A 29 -36.29 41.40 12.65
C VAL A 29 -35.40 40.33 13.28
N LYS A 30 -35.37 39.13 12.70
CA LYS A 30 -34.43 38.05 13.07
C LYS A 30 -33.40 37.85 11.97
N THR A 31 -32.13 37.91 12.33
CA THR A 31 -31.02 37.60 11.41
C THR A 31 -30.55 36.17 11.64
N LEU A 32 -30.60 35.36 10.58
CA LEU A 32 -30.08 34.01 10.54
C LEU A 32 -28.69 34.00 9.89
N THR A 33 -27.78 33.21 10.45
CA THR A 33 -26.43 32.99 9.92
C THR A 33 -26.11 31.49 9.90
N LEU A 34 -25.38 31.03 8.89
CA LEU A 34 -24.92 29.64 8.83
C LEU A 34 -23.86 29.38 9.90
N GLN A 35 -23.97 28.23 10.57
CA GLN A 35 -22.94 27.79 11.52
C GLN A 35 -21.85 27.00 10.81
N PHE A 36 -20.62 27.49 10.92
CA PHE A 36 -19.44 26.88 10.34
C PHE A 36 -18.56 26.25 11.41
N GLU A 37 -17.81 25.22 11.03
CA GLU A 37 -16.75 24.65 11.85
C GLU A 37 -15.56 25.63 11.90
N ASN A 38 -14.99 25.83 13.09
CA ASN A 38 -13.73 26.57 13.26
C ASN A 38 -12.56 25.64 12.92
N ILE A 39 -12.40 25.32 11.65
CA ILE A 39 -11.29 24.52 11.15
C ILE A 39 -10.66 25.27 9.98
N ASP A 40 -9.37 25.58 10.11
CA ASP A 40 -8.54 26.03 8.99
C ASP A 40 -8.38 24.85 8.03
N LEU A 41 -9.15 24.83 6.94
CA LEU A 41 -9.01 23.81 5.92
C LEU A 41 -7.72 24.07 5.10
N PRO A 42 -6.92 23.04 4.79
CA PRO A 42 -5.90 23.15 3.75
C PRO A 42 -6.55 23.51 2.40
N PRO A 43 -5.80 24.03 1.41
CA PRO A 43 -6.35 24.51 0.15
C PRO A 43 -6.90 23.33 -0.67
N SER A 44 -8.15 22.95 -0.41
CA SER A 44 -8.91 21.93 -1.14
C SER A 44 -9.64 22.52 -2.36
N CYS A 45 -9.52 23.84 -2.55
CA CYS A 45 -10.14 24.64 -3.58
C CYS A 45 -9.31 25.93 -3.78
N PHE A 46 -9.67 26.74 -4.78
CA PHE A 46 -8.87 27.92 -5.16
C PHE A 46 -8.88 29.06 -4.12
N PHE A 47 -9.73 28.99 -3.10
CA PHE A 47 -9.93 30.01 -2.08
C PHE A 47 -10.49 29.39 -0.79
N SER A 48 -10.39 30.08 0.34
CA SER A 48 -10.95 29.58 1.61
C SER A 48 -12.49 29.45 1.55
N HIS A 49 -13.02 28.25 1.81
CA HIS A 49 -14.45 27.97 1.90
C HIS A 49 -14.76 27.30 3.25
N LYS A 50 -15.77 27.77 3.98
CA LYS A 50 -16.06 27.32 5.36
C LYS A 50 -16.91 26.05 5.36
N LYS A 51 -16.59 25.06 6.20
CA LYS A 51 -17.39 23.83 6.31
C LYS A 51 -18.56 24.03 7.27
N LEU A 52 -19.76 23.60 6.90
CA LEU A 52 -20.93 23.65 7.79
C LEU A 52 -20.79 22.64 8.92
N LYS A 53 -21.14 23.04 10.15
CA LYS A 53 -21.12 22.17 11.33
C LYS A 53 -22.15 21.04 11.22
N LYS A 54 -21.69 19.79 11.36
CA LYS A 54 -22.51 18.56 11.28
C LYS A 54 -22.22 17.60 12.44
N ALA A 55 -23.16 16.68 12.70
CA ALA A 55 -23.02 15.58 13.63
C ALA A 55 -21.91 14.63 13.17
N LYS A 56 -21.03 14.24 14.11
CA LYS A 56 -19.86 13.41 13.85
C LYS A 56 -20.18 11.92 13.94
N VAL A 57 -19.79 11.15 12.94
CA VAL A 57 -20.03 9.69 12.89
C VAL A 57 -18.74 8.91 12.96
N ALA A 58 -18.64 7.98 13.90
CA ALA A 58 -17.57 6.99 13.95
C ALA A 58 -18.01 5.67 13.32
N LEU A 59 -17.11 5.06 12.55
CA LEU A 59 -17.26 3.73 12.00
C LEU A 59 -16.29 2.75 12.66
N ALA A 60 -16.83 1.74 13.35
CA ALA A 60 -16.04 0.66 13.94
C ALA A 60 -16.08 -0.58 13.02
N LEU A 61 -14.98 -0.83 12.31
CA LEU A 61 -14.84 -1.89 11.31
C LEU A 61 -14.17 -3.13 11.91
N SER A 62 -14.88 -4.25 11.89
CA SER A 62 -14.36 -5.50 12.45
C SER A 62 -13.41 -6.25 11.53
N GLY A 63 -12.73 -7.27 12.08
CA GLY A 63 -12.04 -8.28 11.30
C GLY A 63 -12.99 -9.31 10.66
N GLY A 64 -12.42 -10.36 10.07
CA GLY A 64 -13.20 -11.43 9.43
C GLY A 64 -12.56 -12.09 8.21
N GLY A 65 -11.32 -11.73 7.86
CA GLY A 65 -10.66 -12.21 6.64
C GLY A 65 -11.43 -11.75 5.39
N ALA A 66 -11.68 -12.65 4.44
CA ALA A 66 -12.44 -12.36 3.23
C ALA A 66 -13.82 -11.74 3.52
N ARG A 67 -14.49 -12.14 4.60
CA ARG A 67 -15.81 -11.61 5.01
C ARG A 67 -15.81 -10.08 5.18
N GLY A 68 -14.66 -9.49 5.51
CA GLY A 68 -14.49 -8.05 5.60
C GLY A 68 -14.80 -7.29 4.30
N PHE A 69 -14.79 -7.95 3.13
CA PHE A 69 -15.24 -7.32 1.86
C PHE A 69 -16.69 -6.87 1.89
N ALA A 70 -17.54 -7.43 2.76
CA ALA A 70 -18.90 -6.92 2.96
C ALA A 70 -18.92 -5.45 3.41
N GLN A 71 -17.89 -5.00 4.13
CA GLN A 71 -17.77 -3.61 4.58
C GLN A 71 -17.65 -2.64 3.41
N ILE A 72 -17.04 -3.05 2.29
CA ILE A 72 -16.98 -2.25 1.06
C ILE A 72 -18.39 -1.97 0.53
N GLY A 73 -19.27 -2.98 0.58
CA GLY A 73 -20.67 -2.82 0.17
C GLY A 73 -21.44 -1.86 1.07
N VAL A 74 -21.12 -1.82 2.37
CA VAL A 74 -21.72 -0.85 3.29
C VAL A 74 -21.24 0.57 2.97
N LEU A 75 -19.93 0.74 2.77
CA LEU A 75 -19.34 2.03 2.40
C LEU A 75 -19.95 2.57 1.10
N GLU A 76 -20.18 1.71 0.10
CA GLU A 76 -20.82 2.13 -1.16
C GLU A 76 -22.25 2.63 -0.94
N VAL A 77 -23.04 1.98 -0.06
CA VAL A 77 -24.39 2.46 0.27
C VAL A 77 -24.34 3.76 1.08
N PHE A 78 -23.32 3.94 1.93
CA PHE A 78 -23.12 5.18 2.69
C PHE A 78 -22.77 6.35 1.76
N GLU A 79 -21.89 6.13 0.77
CA GLU A 79 -21.60 7.09 -0.31
C GLU A 79 -22.86 7.42 -1.11
N GLU A 80 -23.65 6.42 -1.54
CA GLU A 80 -24.91 6.60 -2.28
C GLU A 80 -25.95 7.44 -1.52
N ASN A 81 -25.83 7.54 -0.19
CA ASN A 81 -26.80 8.18 0.69
C ASN A 81 -26.26 9.38 1.46
N ASP A 82 -25.07 9.87 1.12
CA ASP A 82 -24.39 11.00 1.75
C ASP A 82 -24.27 10.86 3.29
N ILE A 83 -24.04 9.64 3.78
CA ILE A 83 -23.81 9.40 5.21
C ILE A 83 -22.41 9.91 5.57
N PRO A 84 -22.26 10.91 6.46
CA PRO A 84 -20.96 11.40 6.87
C PRO A 84 -20.22 10.33 7.68
N ILE A 85 -18.90 10.29 7.54
CA ILE A 85 -17.98 9.48 8.36
C ILE A 85 -16.83 10.40 8.76
N ASP A 86 -16.62 10.55 10.06
CA ASP A 86 -15.66 11.51 10.64
C ASP A 86 -14.54 10.83 11.43
N LEU A 87 -14.67 9.53 11.69
CA LEU A 87 -13.64 8.70 12.31
C LEU A 87 -13.81 7.25 11.85
N ILE A 88 -12.71 6.57 11.52
CA ILE A 88 -12.70 5.14 11.24
C ILE A 88 -11.74 4.43 12.19
N ILE A 89 -12.23 3.39 12.86
CA ILE A 89 -11.39 2.48 13.63
C ILE A 89 -11.57 1.09 13.07
N GLY A 90 -10.47 0.46 12.64
CA GLY A 90 -10.51 -0.84 11.99
C GLY A 90 -9.65 -1.89 12.67
N THR A 91 -10.11 -3.14 12.63
CA THR A 91 -9.38 -4.33 13.08
C THR A 91 -9.19 -5.30 11.93
N SER A 92 -7.99 -5.87 11.77
CA SER A 92 -7.69 -6.86 10.72
C SER A 92 -8.12 -6.36 9.33
N MET A 93 -8.90 -7.15 8.57
CA MET A 93 -9.45 -6.71 7.28
C MET A 93 -10.20 -5.36 7.35
N GLY A 94 -10.89 -5.05 8.45
CA GLY A 94 -11.52 -3.75 8.65
C GLY A 94 -10.54 -2.59 8.76
N SER A 95 -9.31 -2.84 9.23
CA SER A 95 -8.23 -1.84 9.18
C SER A 95 -7.71 -1.62 7.76
N ILE A 96 -7.72 -2.65 6.91
CA ILE A 96 -7.31 -2.53 5.51
C ILE A 96 -8.37 -1.76 4.72
N VAL A 97 -9.64 -2.17 4.79
CA VAL A 97 -10.75 -1.48 4.11
C VAL A 97 -10.89 -0.06 4.63
N GLY A 98 -10.90 0.11 5.96
CA GLY A 98 -11.02 1.41 6.61
C GLY A 98 -9.85 2.34 6.34
N GLY A 99 -8.61 1.84 6.37
CA GLY A 99 -7.42 2.63 6.12
C GLY A 99 -7.33 3.10 4.66
N LEU A 100 -7.73 2.25 3.70
CA LEU A 100 -7.82 2.66 2.30
C LEU A 100 -8.92 3.71 2.09
N TYR A 101 -10.10 3.50 2.67
CA TYR A 101 -11.21 4.46 2.57
C TYR A 101 -10.85 5.82 3.19
N ALA A 102 -10.26 5.81 4.39
CA ALA A 102 -9.75 7.00 5.07
C ALA A 102 -8.68 7.74 4.24
N SER A 103 -7.91 7.02 3.42
CA SER A 103 -6.90 7.62 2.54
C SER A 103 -7.47 8.22 1.25
N GLY A 104 -8.80 8.22 1.09
CA GLY A 104 -9.52 8.84 -0.03
C GLY A 104 -9.91 7.91 -1.16
N TYR A 105 -9.71 6.59 -1.03
CA TYR A 105 -10.26 5.64 -2.01
C TYR A 105 -11.77 5.49 -1.84
N SER A 106 -12.53 5.64 -2.93
CA SER A 106 -13.96 5.33 -2.94
C SER A 106 -14.23 3.84 -2.75
N ALA A 107 -15.42 3.49 -2.29
CA ALA A 107 -15.82 2.09 -2.12
C ALA A 107 -15.70 1.29 -3.43
N LYS A 108 -15.99 1.93 -4.58
CA LYS A 108 -15.85 1.32 -5.91
C LYS A 108 -14.40 1.06 -6.30
N GLU A 109 -13.48 1.97 -5.95
CA GLU A 109 -12.05 1.77 -6.18
C GLU A 109 -11.49 0.66 -5.29
N ILE A 110 -11.88 0.62 -4.01
CA ILE A 110 -11.49 -0.47 -3.09
C ILE A 110 -12.00 -1.82 -3.63
N LEU A 111 -13.22 -1.87 -4.15
CA LEU A 111 -13.75 -3.08 -4.81
C LEU A 111 -12.94 -3.48 -6.05
N ALA A 112 -12.59 -2.52 -6.91
CA ALA A 112 -11.77 -2.78 -8.09
C ALA A 112 -10.37 -3.28 -7.71
N ILE A 113 -9.76 -2.69 -6.68
CA ILE A 113 -8.49 -3.14 -6.11
C ILE A 113 -8.63 -4.58 -5.61
N ALA A 114 -9.65 -4.87 -4.78
CA ALA A 114 -9.87 -6.20 -4.22
C ALA A 114 -10.01 -7.28 -5.32
N ARG A 115 -10.72 -6.97 -6.42
CA ARG A 115 -10.88 -7.86 -7.59
C ARG A 115 -9.59 -8.05 -8.40
N SER A 116 -8.70 -7.06 -8.40
CA SER A 116 -7.44 -7.11 -9.17
C SER A 116 -6.34 -7.94 -8.51
N ILE A 117 -6.47 -8.19 -7.21
CA ILE A 117 -5.46 -8.90 -6.42
C ILE A 117 -5.67 -10.42 -6.54
N ASP A 118 -4.58 -11.13 -6.85
CA ASP A 118 -4.52 -12.58 -6.77
C ASP A 118 -4.29 -13.01 -5.30
N TRP A 119 -5.38 -13.19 -4.56
CA TRP A 119 -5.36 -13.47 -3.13
C TRP A 119 -4.65 -14.79 -2.77
N ASP A 120 -4.65 -15.78 -3.67
CA ASP A 120 -3.92 -17.03 -3.49
C ASP A 120 -2.40 -16.80 -3.42
N LYS A 121 -1.90 -15.77 -4.13
CA LYS A 121 -0.48 -15.41 -4.14
C LYS A 121 -0.04 -14.57 -2.95
N ILE A 122 -0.95 -13.96 -2.18
CA ILE A 122 -0.57 -13.14 -1.01
C ILE A 122 0.15 -13.98 0.05
N MET A 123 -0.22 -15.25 0.19
CA MET A 123 0.43 -16.19 1.11
C MET A 123 1.78 -16.70 0.60
N ILE A 124 2.13 -16.43 -0.66
CA ILE A 124 3.35 -16.92 -1.32
C ILE A 124 4.39 -15.80 -1.40
N ASP A 125 5.17 -15.64 -0.33
CA ASP A 125 6.29 -14.69 -0.29
C ASP A 125 7.54 -15.21 -1.00
N LYS A 126 7.45 -15.41 -2.32
CA LYS A 126 8.59 -15.77 -3.16
C LYS A 126 8.64 -14.90 -4.42
N SER A 127 9.81 -14.33 -4.69
CA SER A 127 10.03 -13.62 -5.95
C SER A 127 9.78 -14.54 -7.15
N PRO A 128 9.07 -14.06 -8.19
CA PRO A 128 8.96 -14.76 -9.46
C PRO A 128 10.33 -15.19 -9.97
N ARG A 129 10.42 -16.37 -10.60
CA ARG A 129 11.71 -16.89 -11.07
C ARG A 129 12.38 -15.95 -12.08
N THR A 130 11.59 -15.27 -12.89
CA THR A 130 12.03 -14.26 -13.88
C THR A 130 12.71 -13.05 -13.24
N ASN A 131 12.43 -12.77 -11.96
CA ASN A 131 13.05 -11.69 -11.19
C ASN A 131 14.42 -12.07 -10.59
N LEU A 132 14.86 -13.32 -10.75
CA LEU A 132 16.12 -13.79 -10.21
C LEU A 132 17.25 -13.70 -11.24
N PHE A 133 18.47 -13.42 -10.79
CA PHE A 133 19.67 -13.57 -11.63
C PHE A 133 19.94 -15.04 -11.95
N ILE A 134 20.69 -15.31 -13.03
CA ILE A 134 20.97 -16.69 -13.49
C ILE A 134 21.58 -17.55 -12.38
N GLY A 135 22.55 -17.02 -11.64
CA GLY A 135 23.16 -17.71 -10.51
C GLY A 135 22.15 -18.10 -9.43
N GLN A 136 21.19 -17.23 -9.13
CA GLN A 136 20.13 -17.51 -8.14
C GLN A 136 19.11 -18.53 -8.66
N LYS A 137 18.72 -18.43 -9.95
CA LYS A 137 17.82 -19.39 -10.62
C LYS A 137 18.37 -20.81 -10.52
N GLN A 138 19.67 -20.98 -10.76
CA GLN A 138 20.35 -22.27 -10.71
C GLN A 138 20.48 -22.85 -9.30
N GLU A 139 20.40 -22.05 -8.23
CA GLU A 139 20.54 -22.52 -6.85
C GLU A 139 19.21 -22.85 -6.17
N ARG A 140 18.07 -22.56 -6.82
CA ARG A 140 16.75 -22.79 -6.25
C ARG A 140 16.38 -24.29 -6.30
N ASN A 141 15.72 -24.78 -5.26
CA ASN A 141 15.09 -26.12 -5.20
C ASN A 141 16.04 -27.33 -5.35
N LYS A 142 17.33 -27.20 -4.99
CA LYS A 142 18.31 -28.31 -5.03
C LYS A 142 18.22 -29.30 -3.86
N ALA A 143 17.47 -28.96 -2.82
CA ALA A 143 17.47 -29.65 -1.53
C ALA A 143 16.11 -30.24 -1.20
N ILE A 144 16.12 -31.43 -0.58
CA ILE A 144 14.92 -32.03 0.02
C ILE A 144 14.62 -31.35 1.35
N LEU A 145 15.67 -31.10 2.15
CA LEU A 145 15.58 -30.41 3.43
C LEU A 145 16.55 -29.22 3.44
N GLN A 146 16.06 -28.07 3.90
CA GLN A 146 16.86 -26.86 4.09
C GLN A 146 16.64 -26.32 5.50
N LEU A 147 17.73 -26.14 6.24
CA LEU A 147 17.74 -25.58 7.59
C LEU A 147 18.51 -24.27 7.59
N ARG A 148 18.01 -23.25 8.29
CA ARG A 148 18.65 -21.93 8.42
C ARG A 148 19.18 -21.73 9.82
N PHE A 149 20.28 -21.00 9.95
CA PHE A 149 20.94 -20.77 11.22
C PHE A 149 21.31 -19.30 11.41
N SER A 150 21.05 -18.79 12.61
CA SER A 150 21.55 -17.51 13.11
C SER A 150 22.70 -17.81 14.07
N GLY A 151 23.93 -17.76 13.57
CA GLY A 151 25.08 -18.34 14.27
C GLY A 151 24.92 -19.86 14.38
N PHE A 152 24.93 -20.40 15.60
CA PHE A 152 24.70 -21.83 15.86
C PHE A 152 23.25 -22.18 16.21
N LYS A 153 22.36 -21.18 16.31
CA LYS A 153 20.94 -21.40 16.64
C LYS A 153 20.14 -21.66 15.36
N LEU A 154 19.33 -22.72 15.35
CA LEU A 154 18.38 -23.00 14.28
C LEU A 154 17.34 -21.86 14.20
N ASP A 155 17.22 -21.23 13.03
CA ASP A 155 16.21 -20.20 12.74
C ASP A 155 14.92 -20.90 12.29
N LEU A 156 13.99 -21.08 13.24
CA LEU A 156 12.67 -21.63 12.97
C LEU A 156 11.72 -20.53 12.51
N PRO A 157 10.89 -20.78 11.48
CA PRO A 157 9.89 -19.81 11.05
C PRO A 157 8.86 -19.60 12.18
N GLN A 158 8.52 -18.34 12.45
CA GLN A 158 7.49 -17.98 13.45
C GLN A 158 6.08 -18.03 12.87
N ALA A 159 5.97 -17.98 11.55
CA ALA A 159 4.73 -18.00 10.80
C ALA A 159 4.96 -18.62 9.42
N ILE A 160 3.87 -18.93 8.71
CA ILE A 160 3.90 -19.47 7.34
C ILE A 160 4.52 -18.47 6.37
N THR A 161 4.19 -17.19 6.54
CA THR A 161 4.63 -16.12 5.64
C THR A 161 5.06 -14.86 6.42
N PRO A 162 6.18 -14.21 6.05
CA PRO A 162 6.53 -12.87 6.57
C PRO A 162 5.54 -11.75 6.18
N GLY A 163 4.66 -12.01 5.21
CA GLY A 163 3.69 -11.05 4.68
C GLY A 163 4.31 -9.95 3.81
N GLN A 164 5.42 -10.21 3.11
CA GLN A 164 6.05 -9.26 2.18
C GLN A 164 5.10 -8.85 1.07
N THR A 165 4.39 -9.79 0.45
CA THR A 165 3.49 -9.50 -0.67
C THR A 165 2.38 -8.54 -0.23
N LEU A 166 1.74 -8.82 0.91
CA LEU A 166 0.78 -7.92 1.53
C LEU A 166 1.41 -6.55 1.85
N THR A 167 2.63 -6.53 2.40
CA THR A 167 3.36 -5.28 2.70
C THR A 167 3.57 -4.43 1.45
N SER A 168 4.01 -5.04 0.34
CA SER A 168 4.25 -4.35 -0.93
C SER A 168 2.94 -3.78 -1.50
N ILE A 169 1.85 -4.54 -1.46
CA ILE A 169 0.53 -4.09 -1.92
C ILE A 169 0.06 -2.89 -1.10
N LEU A 170 0.04 -3.01 0.23
CA LEU A 170 -0.40 -1.93 1.13
C LEU A 170 0.50 -0.69 0.99
N THR A 171 1.82 -0.87 0.82
CA THR A 171 2.75 0.25 0.58
C THR A 171 2.40 0.97 -0.72
N LYS A 172 2.13 0.24 -1.80
CA LYS A 172 1.74 0.81 -3.09
C LYS A 172 0.42 1.57 -2.99
N LEU A 173 -0.58 0.99 -2.34
CA LEU A 173 -1.89 1.63 -2.18
C LEU A 173 -1.81 2.89 -1.31
N THR A 174 -1.16 2.82 -0.16
CA THR A 174 -1.04 4.00 0.74
C THR A 174 -0.19 5.13 0.16
N LEU A 175 0.86 4.82 -0.60
CA LEU A 175 1.65 5.84 -1.31
C LEU A 175 0.96 6.38 -2.56
N GLY A 176 0.03 5.60 -3.13
CA GLY A 176 -0.79 5.95 -4.29
C GLY A 176 -2.09 6.69 -3.92
N ALA A 177 -2.41 6.77 -2.63
CA ALA A 177 -3.65 7.33 -2.13
C ALA A 177 -3.72 8.86 -2.29
N ASP A 178 -4.95 9.37 -2.23
CA ASP A 178 -5.24 10.78 -2.40
C ASP A 178 -4.79 11.62 -1.21
N PHE A 179 -4.99 11.08 -0.02
CA PHE A 179 -4.61 11.69 1.25
C PHE A 179 -3.53 10.85 1.91
N LYS A 180 -2.42 11.52 2.26
CA LYS A 180 -1.26 10.89 2.88
C LYS A 180 -1.24 11.23 4.36
N ALA A 181 -1.10 10.21 5.19
CA ALA A 181 -0.94 10.37 6.64
C ALA A 181 0.22 11.31 7.03
N ASN A 182 1.34 11.28 6.28
CA ASN A 182 2.56 12.02 6.65
C ASN A 182 3.02 11.76 8.10
N SER A 183 2.88 10.51 8.56
CA SER A 183 3.14 10.06 9.94
C SER A 183 2.04 10.35 10.97
N ASP A 184 0.92 10.98 10.63
CA ASP A 184 -0.23 11.16 11.54
C ASP A 184 -1.54 10.83 10.80
N PHE A 185 -2.29 9.86 11.32
CA PHE A 185 -3.49 9.36 10.67
C PHE A 185 -4.68 10.32 10.80
N ASP A 186 -4.57 11.40 11.59
CA ASP A 186 -5.55 12.48 11.63
C ASP A 186 -5.48 13.41 10.41
N HIS A 187 -4.39 13.34 9.61
CA HIS A 187 -4.24 14.09 8.35
C HIS A 187 -4.82 13.39 7.11
N LEU A 188 -5.38 12.19 7.28
CA LEU A 188 -6.12 11.50 6.21
C LEU A 188 -7.44 12.21 5.91
N ASP A 189 -8.16 11.85 4.84
CA ASP A 189 -9.47 12.46 4.54
C ASP A 189 -10.45 12.25 5.70
N ILE A 190 -10.34 11.08 6.34
CA ILE A 190 -11.04 10.73 7.56
C ILE A 190 -9.99 10.27 8.58
N PRO A 191 -9.96 10.84 9.81
CA PRO A 191 -9.14 10.32 10.89
C PRO A 191 -9.26 8.82 11.06
N PHE A 192 -8.12 8.12 11.15
CA PHE A 192 -8.08 6.65 11.16
C PHE A 192 -7.30 6.08 12.34
N ARG A 193 -7.77 4.95 12.86
CA ARG A 193 -7.03 4.13 13.83
C ARG A 193 -7.03 2.65 13.41
N ALA A 194 -5.86 2.02 13.44
CA ALA A 194 -5.75 0.57 13.30
C ALA A 194 -5.55 -0.08 14.67
N LEU A 195 -6.47 -0.96 15.07
CA LEU A 195 -6.37 -1.68 16.33
C LEU A 195 -5.44 -2.89 16.18
N ALA A 196 -4.41 -2.95 17.01
CA ALA A 196 -3.51 -4.10 17.12
C ALA A 196 -3.40 -4.59 18.56
N CYS A 197 -2.85 -5.78 18.74
CA CYS A 197 -2.50 -6.34 20.04
C CYS A 197 -0.98 -6.41 20.19
N ASP A 198 -0.43 -5.86 21.28
CA ASP A 198 0.97 -6.08 21.61
C ASP A 198 1.14 -7.46 22.25
N LEU A 199 1.86 -8.33 21.55
CA LEU A 199 2.05 -9.74 21.92
C LEU A 199 2.86 -9.90 23.22
N VAL A 200 3.67 -8.91 23.60
CA VAL A 200 4.49 -8.98 24.82
C VAL A 200 3.65 -8.64 26.06
N SER A 201 2.89 -7.53 26.02
CA SER A 201 2.09 -7.10 27.16
C SER A 201 0.66 -7.67 27.19
N GLY A 202 0.16 -8.20 26.06
CA GLY A 202 -1.21 -8.64 25.89
C GLY A 202 -2.24 -7.50 25.89
N LYS A 203 -1.81 -6.24 25.67
CA LYS A 203 -2.67 -5.06 25.69
C LYS A 203 -3.05 -4.60 24.29
N LYS A 204 -4.20 -3.92 24.19
CA LYS A 204 -4.62 -3.21 22.97
C LYS A 204 -3.69 -2.05 22.67
N TYR A 205 -3.45 -1.81 21.38
CA TYR A 205 -2.70 -0.66 20.89
C TYR A 205 -3.41 -0.06 19.67
N LEU A 206 -3.83 1.19 19.78
CA LEU A 206 -4.47 1.95 18.69
C LEU A 206 -3.39 2.72 17.92
N LEU A 207 -3.02 2.19 16.76
CA LEU A 207 -2.08 2.86 15.86
C LEU A 207 -2.76 4.10 15.27
N LYS A 208 -2.19 5.27 15.57
CA LYS A 208 -2.66 6.59 15.14
C LYS A 208 -1.65 7.37 14.30
N ASP A 209 -0.42 6.89 14.24
CA ASP A 209 0.71 7.58 13.62
C ASP A 209 1.68 6.57 12.99
N GLY A 210 2.67 7.09 12.26
CA GLY A 210 3.69 6.31 11.58
C GLY A 210 3.32 5.88 10.16
N ASN A 211 3.75 4.68 9.77
CA ASN A 211 3.54 4.16 8.42
C ASN A 211 2.20 3.43 8.32
N LEU A 212 1.26 3.99 7.53
CA LEU A 212 -0.10 3.46 7.41
C LEU A 212 -0.15 2.00 6.91
N ALA A 213 0.72 1.63 5.96
CA ALA A 213 0.79 0.26 5.47
C ALA A 213 1.29 -0.73 6.55
N GLU A 214 2.29 -0.33 7.34
CA GLU A 214 2.76 -1.14 8.48
C GLU A 214 1.68 -1.24 9.57
N ALA A 215 0.91 -0.18 9.83
CA ALA A 215 -0.18 -0.18 10.79
C ALA A 215 -1.32 -1.12 10.40
N MET A 216 -1.80 -1.04 9.15
CA MET A 216 -2.83 -1.97 8.62
C MET A 216 -2.34 -3.42 8.63
N LYS A 217 -1.06 -3.64 8.29
CA LYS A 217 -0.45 -4.97 8.36
C LYS A 217 -0.38 -5.48 9.80
N ALA A 218 0.06 -4.67 10.75
CA ALA A 218 0.15 -5.05 12.16
C ALA A 218 -1.21 -5.48 12.71
N SER A 219 -2.25 -4.69 12.43
CA SER A 219 -3.64 -4.98 12.78
C SER A 219 -4.20 -6.25 12.11
N SER A 220 -3.58 -6.70 11.02
CA SER A 220 -3.97 -7.89 10.23
C SER A 220 -2.98 -9.06 10.35
N ALA A 221 -2.03 -9.01 11.29
CA ALA A 221 -1.00 -10.02 11.46
C ALA A 221 -1.52 -11.22 12.27
N VAL A 222 -2.35 -12.04 11.62
CA VAL A 222 -2.97 -13.23 12.22
C VAL A 222 -1.88 -14.22 12.71
N PRO A 223 -1.91 -14.67 13.98
CA PRO A 223 -0.93 -15.60 14.53
C PRO A 223 -0.76 -16.88 13.70
N LEU A 224 0.48 -17.40 13.65
CA LEU A 224 0.93 -18.53 12.83
C LEU A 224 0.83 -18.34 11.31
N LEU A 225 -0.05 -17.47 10.82
CA LEU A 225 -0.15 -17.14 9.40
C LEU A 225 0.88 -16.07 9.00
N PHE A 226 0.88 -14.93 9.68
CA PHE A 226 1.78 -13.81 9.43
C PHE A 226 2.78 -13.61 10.58
N GLU A 227 4.02 -13.23 10.25
CA GLU A 227 5.00 -12.83 11.27
C GLU A 227 4.53 -11.56 12.01
N PRO A 228 4.69 -11.47 13.35
CA PRO A 228 4.43 -10.25 14.10
C PRO A 228 5.20 -9.04 13.56
N VAL A 229 4.57 -7.86 13.63
CA VAL A 229 5.13 -6.61 13.15
C VAL A 229 5.77 -5.86 14.30
N ALA A 230 7.10 -5.79 14.30
CA ALA A 230 7.83 -4.92 15.23
C ALA A 230 7.66 -3.45 14.80
N ILE A 231 7.11 -2.63 15.68
CA ILE A 231 7.05 -1.16 15.57
C ILE A 231 7.59 -0.60 16.87
N ASP A 232 8.69 0.14 16.78
CA ASP A 232 9.48 0.61 17.93
C ASP A 232 9.81 -0.55 18.91
N ASN A 233 9.30 -0.48 20.15
CA ASN A 233 9.49 -1.49 21.18
C ASN A 233 8.33 -2.50 21.26
N LEU A 234 7.33 -2.40 20.40
CA LEU A 234 6.13 -3.24 20.41
C LEU A 234 6.25 -4.39 19.42
N MET A 235 5.65 -5.53 19.77
CA MET A 235 5.51 -6.69 18.90
C MET A 235 4.05 -6.89 18.57
N LEU A 236 3.60 -6.25 17.49
CA LEU A 236 2.18 -6.17 17.17
C LEU A 236 1.69 -7.38 16.35
N VAL A 237 0.53 -7.89 16.74
CA VAL A 237 -0.25 -8.91 16.04
C VAL A 237 -1.70 -8.42 15.85
N ASP A 238 -2.51 -9.22 15.17
CA ASP A 238 -3.90 -8.88 14.85
C ASP A 238 -4.68 -8.36 16.07
N GLY A 239 -5.39 -7.24 15.90
CA GLY A 239 -6.17 -6.60 16.97
C GLY A 239 -7.33 -7.46 17.47
N GLY A 240 -7.80 -8.40 16.63
CA GLY A 240 -8.89 -9.31 16.93
C GLY A 240 -8.64 -10.08 18.22
N LEU A 241 -7.38 -10.43 18.54
CA LEU A 241 -7.04 -11.11 19.80
C LEU A 241 -7.57 -10.39 21.06
N ILE A 242 -7.73 -9.06 21.00
CA ILE A 242 -8.24 -8.26 22.11
C ILE A 242 -9.65 -7.75 21.83
N ASN A 243 -9.90 -7.17 20.67
CA ASN A 243 -11.24 -6.69 20.31
C ASN A 243 -11.42 -6.78 18.81
N ASN A 244 -12.37 -7.59 18.35
CA ASN A 244 -12.57 -7.77 16.91
C ASN A 244 -13.54 -6.74 16.33
N ILE A 245 -14.42 -6.15 17.15
CA ILE A 245 -15.34 -5.07 16.74
C ILE A 245 -15.01 -3.84 17.60
N PRO A 246 -14.27 -2.84 17.10
CA PRO A 246 -13.63 -1.83 17.94
C PRO A 246 -14.58 -0.68 18.37
N VAL A 247 -15.75 -1.00 18.94
CA VAL A 247 -16.77 -0.02 19.36
C VAL A 247 -16.33 0.73 20.61
N ASP A 248 -15.77 0.03 21.60
CA ASP A 248 -15.19 0.65 22.80
C ASP A 248 -14.13 1.68 22.45
N GLU A 249 -13.28 1.36 21.48
CA GLU A 249 -12.25 2.27 21.01
C GLU A 249 -12.84 3.51 20.34
N ALA A 250 -13.99 3.39 19.67
CA ALA A 250 -14.67 4.54 19.07
C ALA A 250 -15.29 5.47 20.12
N GLN A 251 -15.70 4.94 21.28
CA GLN A 251 -16.24 5.71 22.40
C GLN A 251 -15.18 6.59 23.09
N GLU A 252 -13.89 6.35 22.85
CA GLU A 252 -12.80 7.19 23.37
C GLU A 252 -12.70 8.56 22.68
N PHE A 253 -13.49 8.80 21.61
CA PHE A 253 -13.47 10.01 20.79
C PHE A 253 -14.77 10.83 20.89
N ASP A 254 -14.68 12.13 20.62
CA ASP A 254 -15.82 13.06 20.57
C ASP A 254 -16.64 12.86 19.30
N VAL A 255 -17.55 11.89 19.32
CA VAL A 255 -18.45 11.53 18.22
C VAL A 255 -19.92 11.43 18.67
N ASP A 256 -20.85 11.76 17.79
CA ASP A 256 -22.28 11.83 18.10
C ASP A 256 -23.03 10.52 17.87
N LEU A 257 -22.52 9.68 16.97
CA LEU A 257 -23.10 8.41 16.54
C LEU A 257 -21.98 7.39 16.22
N ILE A 258 -22.08 6.19 16.79
CA ILE A 258 -21.15 5.09 16.50
C ILE A 258 -21.88 3.99 15.73
N ILE A 259 -21.39 3.71 14.52
CA ILE A 259 -21.88 2.63 13.67
C ILE A 259 -20.88 1.47 13.72
N GLY A 260 -21.31 0.32 14.25
CA GLY A 260 -20.53 -0.91 14.29
C GLY A 260 -20.79 -1.80 13.07
N LEU A 261 -19.71 -2.27 12.43
CA LEU A 261 -19.77 -3.17 11.29
C LEU A 261 -19.19 -4.54 11.66
N ASP A 262 -20.07 -5.54 11.80
CA ASP A 262 -19.72 -6.89 12.23
C ASP A 262 -19.65 -7.86 11.04
N THR A 263 -18.43 -8.27 10.69
CA THR A 263 -18.13 -9.31 9.70
C THR A 263 -17.45 -10.53 10.34
N THR A 264 -17.46 -10.61 11.68
CA THR A 264 -16.81 -11.70 12.43
C THR A 264 -17.40 -13.06 12.03
N ALA A 265 -16.54 -14.09 11.98
CA ALA A 265 -16.95 -15.43 11.59
C ALA A 265 -17.70 -16.15 12.71
N GLU A 266 -18.58 -17.06 12.31
CA GLU A 266 -19.02 -18.11 13.21
C GLU A 266 -17.89 -19.14 13.40
N LEU A 267 -18.02 -19.97 14.43
CA LEU A 267 -17.05 -21.02 14.71
C LEU A 267 -16.99 -22.02 13.55
N ASN A 268 -15.78 -22.38 13.13
CA ASN A 268 -15.55 -23.34 12.06
C ASN A 268 -16.05 -24.74 12.45
N ASP A 269 -16.52 -25.48 11.45
CA ASP A 269 -16.88 -26.89 11.57
C ASP A 269 -15.65 -27.80 11.69
N LYS A 270 -15.87 -29.02 12.18
CA LYS A 270 -14.82 -30.05 12.33
C LYS A 270 -13.96 -30.24 11.07
N ASN A 271 -14.57 -30.20 9.88
CA ASN A 271 -13.88 -30.44 8.61
C ASN A 271 -13.00 -29.26 8.16
N GLN A 272 -13.24 -28.06 8.71
CA GLN A 272 -12.49 -26.85 8.41
C GLN A 272 -11.24 -26.70 9.31
N LEU A 273 -11.16 -27.42 10.43
CA LEU A 273 -10.04 -27.37 11.39
C LEU A 273 -8.88 -28.31 10.99
N ASN A 274 -8.42 -28.21 9.75
CA ASN A 274 -7.47 -29.16 9.14
C ASN A 274 -6.01 -28.67 9.12
N VAL A 275 -5.74 -27.45 9.57
CA VAL A 275 -4.41 -26.83 9.55
C VAL A 275 -4.15 -25.97 10.79
N PRO A 276 -2.89 -25.82 11.26
CA PRO A 276 -2.59 -25.16 12.54
C PRO A 276 -3.09 -23.73 12.68
N TRP A 277 -3.03 -22.92 11.63
CA TRP A 277 -3.49 -21.53 11.67
C TRP A 277 -5.02 -21.40 11.75
N LYS A 278 -5.78 -22.34 11.16
CA LYS A 278 -7.24 -22.41 11.33
C LYS A 278 -7.63 -22.81 12.75
N ILE A 279 -6.83 -23.68 13.39
CA ILE A 279 -7.02 -24.00 14.80
C ILE A 279 -6.72 -22.78 15.69
N ALA A 280 -5.64 -22.04 15.41
CA ALA A 280 -5.34 -20.81 16.14
C ALA A 280 -6.46 -19.77 15.99
N ASP A 281 -6.94 -19.55 14.76
CA ASP A 281 -8.07 -18.66 14.46
C ASP A 281 -9.36 -19.08 15.18
N GLN A 282 -9.66 -20.39 15.22
CA GLN A 282 -10.77 -20.94 15.99
C GLN A 282 -10.65 -20.65 17.49
N VAL A 283 -9.48 -20.88 18.08
CA VAL A 283 -9.22 -20.64 19.50
C VAL A 283 -9.41 -19.15 19.81
N THR A 284 -8.86 -18.26 18.98
CA THR A 284 -9.05 -16.81 19.17
C THR A 284 -10.50 -16.40 19.03
N SER A 285 -11.24 -16.97 18.06
CA SER A 285 -12.66 -16.69 17.87
C SER A 285 -13.52 -17.10 19.06
N ILE A 286 -13.23 -18.25 19.68
CA ILE A 286 -13.90 -18.71 20.91
C ILE A 286 -13.66 -17.71 22.04
N MET A 287 -12.42 -17.27 22.24
CA MET A 287 -12.05 -16.33 23.31
C MET A 287 -12.66 -14.93 23.10
N GLN A 288 -12.94 -14.54 21.86
CA GLN A 288 -13.53 -13.25 21.52
C GLN A 288 -15.06 -13.22 21.65
N ALA A 289 -15.74 -14.37 21.70
CA ALA A 289 -17.18 -14.46 21.53
C ALA A 289 -17.96 -13.55 22.50
N GLU A 290 -17.68 -13.66 23.80
CA GLU A 290 -18.35 -12.85 24.83
C GLU A 290 -18.10 -11.35 24.63
N LYS A 291 -16.85 -10.98 24.31
CA LYS A 291 -16.52 -9.57 24.09
C LYS A 291 -17.19 -9.02 22.84
N ASN A 292 -17.25 -9.79 21.76
CA ASN A 292 -17.96 -9.40 20.55
C ASN A 292 -19.45 -9.13 20.85
N ASP A 293 -20.10 -9.95 21.69
CA ASP A 293 -21.48 -9.69 22.12
C ASP A 293 -21.63 -8.38 22.90
N GLN A 294 -20.67 -8.06 23.77
CA GLN A 294 -20.64 -6.78 24.47
C GLN A 294 -20.46 -5.60 23.50
N GLN A 295 -19.57 -5.70 22.52
CA GLN A 295 -19.36 -4.62 21.52
C GLN A 295 -20.60 -4.38 20.66
N ARG A 296 -21.29 -5.45 20.25
CA ARG A 296 -22.54 -5.37 19.46
C ARG A 296 -23.61 -4.54 20.15
N GLN A 297 -23.70 -4.63 21.48
CA GLN A 297 -24.69 -3.90 22.29
C GLN A 297 -24.33 -2.43 22.51
N LYS A 298 -23.04 -2.06 22.39
CA LYS A 298 -22.56 -0.70 22.61
C LYS A 298 -22.64 0.21 21.39
N ALA A 299 -22.81 -0.35 20.19
CA ALA A 299 -22.98 0.43 18.98
C ALA A 299 -24.38 1.05 18.94
N ASP A 300 -24.49 2.33 18.58
CA ASP A 300 -25.79 2.98 18.40
C ASP A 300 -26.58 2.34 17.23
N ILE A 301 -25.83 1.94 16.19
CA ILE A 301 -26.33 1.19 15.04
C ILE A 301 -25.35 0.07 14.74
N LEU A 302 -25.84 -1.17 14.74
CA LEU A 302 -25.08 -2.34 14.33
C LEU A 302 -25.52 -2.77 12.93
N ILE A 303 -24.57 -2.85 12.00
CA ILE A 303 -24.75 -3.43 10.67
C ILE A 303 -24.02 -4.77 10.66
N LYS A 304 -24.78 -5.87 10.65
CA LYS A 304 -24.26 -7.24 10.64
C LYS A 304 -24.79 -7.99 9.41
N PRO A 305 -24.06 -8.00 8.29
CA PRO A 305 -24.47 -8.73 7.10
C PRO A 305 -24.56 -10.24 7.41
N ASP A 306 -25.53 -10.92 6.80
CA ASP A 306 -25.58 -12.38 6.84
C ASP A 306 -24.50 -12.96 5.92
N LEU A 307 -23.48 -13.56 6.55
CA LEU A 307 -22.30 -14.13 5.91
C LEU A 307 -22.08 -15.60 6.33
N SER A 308 -23.12 -16.28 6.82
CA SER A 308 -23.07 -17.65 7.32
C SER A 308 -22.53 -18.66 6.29
N GLU A 309 -22.80 -18.43 5.01
CA GLU A 309 -22.32 -19.27 3.89
C GLU A 309 -20.84 -19.04 3.50
N PHE A 310 -20.19 -18.02 4.09
CA PHE A 310 -18.84 -17.61 3.70
C PHE A 310 -17.83 -17.83 4.82
N SER A 311 -16.79 -18.61 4.52
CA SER A 311 -15.62 -18.76 5.38
C SER A 311 -14.69 -17.55 5.30
N SER A 312 -13.84 -17.37 6.31
CA SER A 312 -12.86 -16.27 6.35
C SER A 312 -11.76 -16.34 5.28
N ASP A 313 -11.64 -17.47 4.57
CA ASP A 313 -10.73 -17.67 3.44
C ASP A 313 -11.42 -17.63 2.06
N ALA A 314 -12.70 -17.22 1.99
CA ALA A 314 -13.49 -17.12 0.75
C ALA A 314 -13.09 -15.94 -0.16
N PHE A 315 -11.79 -15.72 -0.38
CA PHE A 315 -11.25 -14.59 -1.15
C PHE A 315 -11.63 -14.61 -2.65
N GLY A 316 -12.17 -15.72 -3.16
CA GLY A 316 -12.73 -15.82 -4.51
C GLY A 316 -14.18 -15.34 -4.65
N GLN A 317 -14.87 -14.99 -3.56
CA GLN A 317 -16.32 -14.68 -3.55
C GLN A 317 -16.62 -13.21 -3.20
N ILE A 318 -15.72 -12.30 -3.60
CA ILE A 318 -15.73 -10.87 -3.26
C ILE A 318 -17.09 -10.23 -3.58
N ASP A 319 -17.64 -10.48 -4.76
CA ASP A 319 -18.88 -9.85 -5.22
C ASP A 319 -20.09 -10.22 -4.37
N SER A 320 -20.19 -11.49 -3.97
CA SER A 320 -21.27 -11.98 -3.11
C SER A 320 -21.20 -11.36 -1.71
N LEU A 321 -19.99 -11.24 -1.16
CA LEU A 321 -19.74 -10.63 0.15
C LEU A 321 -20.11 -9.14 0.13
N VAL A 322 -19.69 -8.40 -0.90
CA VAL A 322 -20.03 -6.98 -1.09
C VAL A 322 -21.55 -6.81 -1.24
N ALA A 323 -22.21 -7.67 -2.02
CA ALA A 323 -23.67 -7.63 -2.19
C ALA A 323 -24.41 -7.86 -0.87
N ALA A 324 -23.93 -8.76 -0.01
CA ALA A 324 -24.48 -8.97 1.33
C ALA A 324 -24.36 -7.71 2.20
N GLY A 325 -23.21 -7.04 2.17
CA GLY A 325 -22.99 -5.74 2.82
C GLY A 325 -23.97 -4.66 2.37
N LYS A 326 -24.13 -4.48 1.04
CA LYS A 326 -25.08 -3.50 0.47
C LYS A 326 -26.51 -3.75 0.94
N ARG A 327 -26.94 -5.01 0.88
CA ARG A 327 -28.29 -5.42 1.27
C ARG A 327 -28.57 -5.11 2.74
N GLU A 328 -27.60 -5.36 3.61
CA GLU A 328 -27.75 -5.06 5.03
C GLU A 328 -27.74 -3.55 5.30
N ALA A 329 -26.79 -2.80 4.74
CA ALA A 329 -26.68 -1.35 4.93
C ALA A 329 -27.98 -0.62 4.58
N ARG A 330 -28.62 -0.98 3.46
CA ARG A 330 -29.88 -0.35 2.99
C ARG A 330 -31.01 -0.43 4.02
N LYS A 331 -31.04 -1.45 4.87
CA LYS A 331 -32.05 -1.59 5.93
C LYS A 331 -31.90 -0.53 7.04
N HIS A 332 -30.71 0.02 7.21
CA HIS A 332 -30.38 0.94 8.31
C HIS A 332 -30.34 2.42 7.90
N ILE A 333 -30.35 2.73 6.60
CA ILE A 333 -30.19 4.11 6.10
C ILE A 333 -31.22 5.08 6.66
N ASP A 334 -32.50 4.70 6.70
CA ASP A 334 -33.55 5.58 7.22
C ASP A 334 -33.35 5.87 8.72
N LYS A 335 -32.94 4.86 9.48
CA LYS A 335 -32.61 5.01 10.91
C LYS A 335 -31.40 5.93 11.11
N ILE A 336 -30.33 5.74 10.33
CA ILE A 336 -29.12 6.58 10.37
C ILE A 336 -29.51 8.04 10.07
N LYS A 337 -30.21 8.29 8.96
CA LYS A 337 -30.63 9.65 8.56
C LYS A 337 -31.49 10.32 9.63
N ASN A 338 -32.41 9.58 10.25
CA ASN A 338 -33.23 10.11 11.35
C ASN A 338 -32.40 10.48 12.58
N MET A 339 -31.46 9.63 13.00
CA MET A 339 -30.58 9.93 14.13
C MET A 339 -29.67 11.12 13.84
N LEU A 340 -29.12 11.22 12.63
CA LEU A 340 -28.33 12.38 12.19
C LEU A 340 -29.16 13.66 12.19
N LYS A 341 -30.43 13.61 11.75
CA LYS A 341 -31.33 14.78 11.79
C LYS A 341 -31.54 15.28 13.21
N ILE A 342 -31.77 14.38 14.17
CA ILE A 342 -31.94 14.70 15.59
C ILE A 342 -30.65 15.29 16.18
N LYS A 343 -29.49 14.67 15.90
CA LYS A 343 -28.19 15.11 16.43
C LYS A 343 -27.73 16.45 15.83
N ASN A 344 -28.10 16.71 14.58
CA ASN A 344 -27.82 17.99 13.93
C ASN A 344 -28.68 19.16 14.42
N ASN A 345 -29.72 18.92 15.25
CA ASN A 345 -30.65 19.88 15.87
C ASN A 345 -30.40 21.37 15.53
N TYR A 346 -30.83 21.79 14.33
CA TYR A 346 -31.06 23.19 13.99
C TYR A 346 -32.58 23.37 13.94
N SER A 347 -33.22 23.57 15.08
CA SER A 347 -34.56 24.18 15.10
C SER A 347 -34.39 25.63 15.48
N VAL A 348 -34.55 26.49 14.49
CA VAL A 348 -34.49 27.96 14.59
C VAL A 348 -35.89 28.50 14.91
N GLY A 349 -36.95 27.80 14.45
CA GLY A 349 -38.33 28.04 14.83
C GLY A 349 -39.31 27.44 13.83
N ASN A 350 -40.31 26.68 14.33
CA ASN A 350 -41.30 25.93 13.52
C ASN A 350 -42.60 26.69 13.25
N GLU A 351 -42.73 27.92 13.73
CA GLU A 351 -43.88 28.77 13.44
C GLU A 351 -43.93 29.08 11.94
N ARG A 352 -45.15 29.06 11.38
CA ARG A 352 -45.38 29.19 9.93
C ARG A 352 -45.99 30.54 9.62
N PHE A 353 -45.40 31.23 8.65
CA PHE A 353 -45.79 32.57 8.21
C PHE A 353 -46.04 32.56 6.69
N PHE A 354 -46.89 33.47 6.21
CA PHE A 354 -47.12 33.65 4.78
C PHE A 354 -46.04 34.58 4.20
N VAL A 355 -45.33 34.13 3.18
CA VAL A 355 -44.20 34.85 2.58
C VAL A 355 -44.71 35.86 1.56
N ASN A 356 -44.53 37.15 1.83
CA ASN A 356 -45.03 38.23 0.96
C ASN A 356 -43.93 38.93 0.14
N ASP A 357 -42.66 38.79 0.52
CA ASP A 357 -41.53 39.41 -0.17
C ASP A 357 -40.26 38.56 0.03
N VAL A 358 -39.55 38.30 -1.07
CA VAL A 358 -38.25 37.62 -1.06
C VAL A 358 -37.27 38.47 -1.86
N LYS A 359 -36.21 38.93 -1.20
CA LYS A 359 -35.16 39.75 -1.81
C LYS A 359 -33.80 39.07 -1.71
N PHE A 360 -32.97 39.35 -2.70
CA PHE A 360 -31.58 38.93 -2.75
C PHE A 360 -30.64 40.12 -2.95
N SER A 361 -29.49 40.11 -2.29
CA SER A 361 -28.42 41.08 -2.49
C SER A 361 -27.03 40.47 -2.28
N GLY A 362 -25.99 41.14 -2.78
CA GLY A 362 -24.58 40.73 -2.60
C GLY A 362 -23.91 40.07 -3.82
N PHE A 363 -24.58 39.99 -4.97
CA PHE A 363 -24.06 39.40 -6.20
C PHE A 363 -24.61 40.06 -7.48
N ASN A 364 -24.02 39.74 -8.63
CA ASN A 364 -24.41 40.20 -9.98
C ASN A 364 -25.57 39.37 -10.57
N TYR A 365 -26.26 39.88 -11.61
CA TYR A 365 -27.47 39.26 -12.18
C TYR A 365 -27.32 37.76 -12.53
N GLU A 366 -26.17 37.30 -13.04
CA GLU A 366 -25.96 35.87 -13.39
C GLU A 366 -26.11 34.91 -12.19
N LEU A 367 -25.74 35.33 -10.97
CA LEU A 367 -25.84 34.48 -9.77
C LEU A 367 -27.23 34.52 -9.12
N ARG A 368 -28.10 35.43 -9.58
CA ARG A 368 -29.45 35.59 -9.06
C ARG A 368 -30.32 34.40 -9.37
N ASP A 369 -30.35 34.01 -10.63
CA ASP A 369 -31.18 32.89 -11.10
C ASP A 369 -30.79 31.59 -10.38
N ILE A 370 -29.49 31.37 -10.16
CA ILE A 370 -28.97 30.19 -9.43
C ILE A 370 -29.45 30.19 -7.97
N ALA A 371 -29.47 31.34 -7.30
CA ALA A 371 -29.94 31.43 -5.92
C ALA A 371 -31.47 31.28 -5.85
N GLU A 372 -32.21 31.87 -6.79
CA GLU A 372 -33.67 31.80 -6.85
C GLU A 372 -34.19 30.40 -7.21
N ASP A 373 -33.48 29.62 -8.03
CA ASP A 373 -33.90 28.27 -8.44
C ASP A 373 -33.85 27.21 -7.30
N VAL A 374 -33.07 27.45 -6.24
CA VAL A 374 -32.81 26.45 -5.19
C VAL A 374 -33.56 26.70 -3.87
N ILE A 375 -34.18 27.85 -3.70
CA ILE A 375 -34.96 28.16 -2.49
C ILE A 375 -36.30 27.41 -2.48
N GLN A 376 -36.73 27.02 -1.29
CA GLN A 376 -38.10 26.53 -1.08
C GLN A 376 -39.05 27.66 -0.66
N THR A 377 -38.48 28.73 -0.10
CA THR A 377 -39.21 29.94 0.28
C THR A 377 -39.47 30.79 -0.95
N SER A 378 -40.58 30.54 -1.64
CA SER A 378 -41.02 31.35 -2.78
C SER A 378 -42.01 32.43 -2.32
N LEU A 379 -42.18 33.48 -3.12
CA LEU A 379 -43.32 34.39 -2.96
C LEU A 379 -44.63 33.59 -2.88
N ASP A 380 -45.56 34.07 -2.06
CA ASP A 380 -46.90 33.50 -1.85
C ASP A 380 -46.93 32.07 -1.29
N SER A 381 -45.87 31.65 -0.59
CA SER A 381 -45.77 30.35 0.08
C SER A 381 -45.89 30.46 1.61
N ILE A 382 -46.14 29.34 2.29
CA ILE A 382 -46.08 29.26 3.76
C ILE A 382 -44.72 28.69 4.15
N ALA A 383 -43.94 29.42 4.94
CA ALA A 383 -42.59 29.04 5.35
C ALA A 383 -42.33 29.31 6.84
N SER A 384 -41.43 28.52 7.42
CA SER A 384 -40.88 28.68 8.76
C SER A 384 -39.45 29.23 8.73
N LEU A 385 -38.90 29.63 9.88
CA LEU A 385 -37.48 29.99 9.99
C LEU A 385 -36.56 28.80 9.65
N ASP A 386 -37.00 27.58 9.92
CA ASP A 386 -36.29 26.36 9.52
C ASP A 386 -36.23 26.22 7.99
N ASP A 387 -37.29 26.59 7.26
CA ASP A 387 -37.32 26.59 5.78
C ASP A 387 -36.39 27.67 5.19
N VAL A 388 -36.30 28.84 5.84
CA VAL A 388 -35.35 29.90 5.45
C VAL A 388 -33.92 29.45 5.67
N TYR A 389 -33.62 28.85 6.83
CA TYR A 389 -32.28 28.31 7.12
C TYR A 389 -31.89 27.18 6.15
N LEU A 390 -32.83 26.29 5.80
CA LEU A 390 -32.64 25.27 4.78
C LEU A 390 -32.37 25.88 3.39
N SER A 391 -33.08 26.95 3.03
CA SER A 391 -32.84 27.69 1.78
C SER A 391 -31.44 28.31 1.78
N MET A 392 -31.00 28.93 2.88
CA MET A 392 -29.61 29.43 3.01
C MET A 392 -28.59 28.31 2.80
N LYS A 393 -28.82 27.13 3.40
CA LYS A 393 -27.94 25.97 3.26
C LYS A 393 -27.88 25.48 1.80
N LYS A 394 -29.02 25.43 1.10
CA LYS A 394 -29.09 25.05 -0.32
C LYS A 394 -28.37 26.04 -1.21
N ILE A 395 -28.57 27.34 -1.01
CA ILE A 395 -27.84 28.38 -1.74
C ILE A 395 -26.33 28.22 -1.49
N TYR A 396 -25.89 27.98 -0.25
CA TYR A 396 -24.48 27.75 0.07
C TYR A 396 -23.92 26.52 -0.66
N GLN A 397 -24.72 25.45 -0.69
CA GLN A 397 -24.42 24.19 -1.38
C GLN A 397 -24.43 24.28 -2.91
N THR A 398 -24.79 25.42 -3.51
CA THR A 398 -24.51 25.68 -4.94
C THR A 398 -23.01 25.86 -5.21
N GLY A 399 -22.26 26.26 -4.18
CA GLY A 399 -20.81 26.46 -4.24
C GLY A 399 -20.37 27.78 -4.85
N TYR A 400 -21.27 28.70 -5.20
CA TYR A 400 -20.93 30.03 -5.75
C TYR A 400 -20.78 31.14 -4.71
N PHE A 401 -21.17 30.88 -3.46
CA PHE A 401 -21.21 31.87 -2.40
C PHE A 401 -20.29 31.47 -1.25
N ARG A 402 -19.59 32.46 -0.68
CA ARG A 402 -18.65 32.25 0.44
C ARG A 402 -19.29 32.47 1.81
N ASP A 403 -20.34 33.28 1.87
CA ASP A 403 -21.13 33.52 3.07
C ASP A 403 -22.58 33.84 2.70
N ILE A 404 -23.51 33.44 3.56
CA ILE A 404 -24.94 33.66 3.39
C ILE A 404 -25.57 33.97 4.73
N ARG A 405 -26.34 35.06 4.77
CA ARG A 405 -27.15 35.48 5.91
C ARG A 405 -28.56 35.86 5.43
N ALA A 406 -29.56 35.61 6.25
CA ALA A 406 -30.94 36.01 5.94
C ALA A 406 -31.49 36.91 7.03
N ASN A 407 -32.13 38.01 6.65
CA ASN A 407 -32.93 38.82 7.56
C ASN A 407 -34.40 38.50 7.33
N CYS A 408 -35.05 37.99 8.36
CA CYS A 408 -36.48 37.70 8.41
C CYS A 408 -37.18 38.85 9.12
N ILE A 409 -38.08 39.54 8.42
CA ILE A 409 -38.86 40.66 8.95
C ILE A 409 -40.30 40.17 9.10
N PHE A 410 -40.85 40.29 10.30
CA PHE A 410 -42.19 39.82 10.64
C PHE A 410 -43.16 40.99 10.76
N ASP A 411 -44.32 40.84 10.13
CA ASP A 411 -45.46 41.76 10.18
C ASP A 411 -46.75 40.94 10.37
N ASP A 412 -47.22 40.82 11.61
CA ASP A 412 -48.32 39.94 12.02
C ASP A 412 -48.18 38.47 11.56
N SER A 413 -48.79 38.12 10.43
CA SER A 413 -48.78 36.78 9.82
C SER A 413 -47.96 36.70 8.53
N LEU A 414 -47.32 37.81 8.15
CA LEU A 414 -46.52 37.98 6.95
C LEU A 414 -45.03 37.91 7.29
N LEU A 415 -44.27 37.27 6.42
CA LEU A 415 -42.82 37.13 6.50
C LEU A 415 -42.18 37.69 5.23
N SER A 416 -41.33 38.70 5.40
CA SER A 416 -40.42 39.17 4.34
C SER A 416 -39.02 38.65 4.61
N VAL A 417 -38.40 37.99 3.62
CA VAL A 417 -37.06 37.40 3.74
C VAL A 417 -36.09 38.09 2.81
N HIS A 418 -35.00 38.62 3.37
CA HIS A 418 -33.90 39.19 2.60
C HIS A 418 -32.63 38.37 2.76
N TYR A 419 -32.27 37.63 1.72
CA TYR A 419 -31.01 36.89 1.63
C TYR A 419 -29.87 37.82 1.18
N PHE A 420 -28.81 37.89 1.96
CA PHE A 420 -27.55 38.49 1.56
C PHE A 420 -26.58 37.34 1.27
N CYS A 421 -26.25 37.14 -0.01
CA CYS A 421 -25.32 36.10 -0.43
C CYS A 421 -24.05 36.76 -0.97
N GLU A 422 -22.91 36.47 -0.37
CA GLU A 422 -21.64 37.02 -0.80
C GLU A 422 -20.98 36.09 -1.82
N ALA A 423 -20.80 36.57 -3.06
CA ALA A 423 -20.23 35.77 -4.14
C ALA A 423 -18.75 35.41 -3.91
N ASN A 424 -18.34 34.26 -4.45
CA ASN A 424 -16.94 33.85 -4.50
C ASN A 424 -16.10 34.78 -5.39
N PRO A 425 -14.77 34.86 -5.15
CA PRO A 425 -13.89 35.72 -5.94
C PRO A 425 -13.75 35.26 -7.40
N ILE A 426 -13.19 36.13 -8.24
CA ILE A 426 -12.95 35.93 -9.69
C ILE A 426 -11.44 35.90 -9.95
N PHE A 427 -11.01 35.12 -10.94
CA PHE A 427 -9.63 35.16 -11.47
C PHE A 427 -9.63 35.47 -12.97
N MET A 428 -8.58 36.15 -13.44
CA MET A 428 -8.36 36.53 -14.83
C MET A 428 -7.26 35.71 -15.50
N ASN A 429 -6.21 35.36 -14.76
CA ASN A 429 -5.08 34.57 -15.25
C ASN A 429 -4.81 33.39 -14.30
N VAL A 430 -4.20 32.33 -14.83
CA VAL A 430 -3.76 31.17 -14.03
C VAL A 430 -2.29 30.93 -14.30
N ARG A 431 -1.51 30.73 -13.23
CA ARG A 431 -0.09 30.39 -13.30
C ARG A 431 0.18 29.17 -12.43
N VAL A 432 0.89 28.20 -12.99
CA VAL A 432 1.41 27.04 -12.26
C VAL A 432 2.89 27.31 -11.92
N ILE A 433 3.30 26.98 -10.70
CA ILE A 433 4.65 27.24 -10.19
C ILE A 433 5.27 25.91 -9.75
N ASN A 434 6.54 25.69 -10.11
CA ASN A 434 7.34 24.49 -9.81
C ASN A 434 6.93 23.20 -10.54
N ASN A 435 6.18 23.30 -11.64
CA ASN A 435 5.96 22.18 -12.54
C ASN A 435 7.15 22.02 -13.50
N THR A 436 7.76 20.83 -13.52
CA THR A 436 8.86 20.45 -14.43
C THR A 436 8.52 19.19 -15.23
N VAL A 437 7.57 18.37 -14.77
CA VAL A 437 7.10 17.15 -15.44
C VAL A 437 6.14 17.48 -16.58
N PHE A 438 5.18 18.39 -16.37
CA PHE A 438 4.22 18.80 -17.39
C PHE A 438 4.29 20.30 -17.65
N SER A 439 4.05 20.70 -18.89
CA SER A 439 3.95 22.11 -19.27
C SER A 439 2.68 22.75 -18.71
N ASP A 440 2.73 24.07 -18.47
CA ASP A 440 1.59 24.88 -18.03
C ASP A 440 0.37 24.63 -18.93
N SER A 441 0.56 24.59 -20.25
CA SER A 441 -0.52 24.37 -21.21
C SER A 441 -1.31 23.08 -20.98
N LEU A 442 -0.63 21.99 -20.60
CA LEU A 442 -1.27 20.69 -20.35
C LEU A 442 -1.99 20.64 -19.01
N ILE A 443 -1.46 21.33 -17.99
CA ILE A 443 -2.09 21.43 -16.67
C ILE A 443 -3.34 22.32 -16.78
N LEU A 444 -3.21 23.46 -17.45
CA LEU A 444 -4.30 24.41 -17.67
C LEU A 444 -5.43 23.80 -18.52
N SER A 445 -5.13 22.88 -19.45
CA SER A 445 -6.16 22.19 -20.22
C SER A 445 -7.04 21.25 -19.37
N GLN A 446 -6.67 20.98 -18.11
CA GLN A 446 -7.50 20.19 -17.19
C GLN A 446 -8.54 21.04 -16.44
N LEU A 447 -8.41 22.36 -16.46
CA LEU A 447 -9.30 23.29 -15.75
C LEU A 447 -10.60 23.51 -16.54
N GLU A 448 -11.74 23.28 -15.90
CA GLU A 448 -13.04 23.67 -16.45
C GLU A 448 -13.47 25.05 -15.96
N SER A 449 -12.94 25.52 -14.83
CA SER A 449 -13.18 26.87 -14.32
C SER A 449 -12.74 27.94 -15.34
N LYS A 450 -13.65 28.86 -15.67
CA LYS A 450 -13.41 29.90 -16.69
C LYS A 450 -12.91 31.19 -16.06
N SER A 451 -11.88 31.76 -16.69
CA SER A 451 -11.41 33.12 -16.38
C SER A 451 -12.54 34.15 -16.54
N GLY A 452 -12.60 35.12 -15.64
CA GLY A 452 -13.58 36.22 -15.62
C GLY A 452 -14.95 35.86 -15.02
N LYS A 453 -15.14 34.65 -14.49
CA LYS A 453 -16.38 34.23 -13.80
C LYS A 453 -16.15 33.96 -12.30
N PRO A 454 -17.18 34.11 -11.44
CA PRO A 454 -17.11 33.70 -10.04
C PRO A 454 -16.68 32.24 -9.90
N ILE A 455 -15.72 31.96 -9.03
CA ILE A 455 -15.22 30.60 -8.82
C ILE A 455 -16.33 29.76 -8.16
N ASN A 456 -16.62 28.59 -8.72
CA ASN A 456 -17.45 27.60 -8.04
C ASN A 456 -16.58 26.69 -7.17
N TYR A 457 -16.94 26.52 -5.89
CA TYR A 457 -16.21 25.69 -4.93
C TYR A 457 -16.05 24.24 -5.42
N PHE A 458 -17.15 23.57 -5.79
CA PHE A 458 -17.12 22.18 -6.23
C PHE A 458 -16.34 22.01 -7.53
N GLN A 459 -16.51 22.93 -8.47
CA GLN A 459 -15.73 22.92 -9.71
C GLN A 459 -14.24 23.12 -9.45
N SER A 460 -13.86 24.06 -8.59
CA SER A 460 -12.45 24.31 -8.27
C SER A 460 -11.81 23.11 -7.56
N LYS A 461 -12.55 22.41 -6.68
CA LYS A 461 -12.11 21.16 -6.07
C LYS A 461 -11.89 20.08 -7.13
N ASN A 462 -12.83 19.93 -8.06
CA ASN A 462 -12.73 18.99 -9.18
C ASN A 462 -11.55 19.31 -10.11
N ASP A 463 -11.31 20.58 -10.39
CA ASP A 463 -10.19 21.04 -11.22
C ASP A 463 -8.83 20.70 -10.57
N LEU A 464 -8.65 20.99 -9.28
CA LEU A 464 -7.44 20.59 -8.54
C LEU A 464 -7.27 19.06 -8.48
N HIS A 465 -8.37 18.34 -8.36
CA HIS A 465 -8.39 16.89 -8.39
C HIS A 465 -7.95 16.35 -9.76
N LYS A 466 -8.45 16.91 -10.87
CA LYS A 466 -8.01 16.55 -12.23
C LYS A 466 -6.52 16.80 -12.45
N ILE A 467 -5.98 17.92 -11.97
CA ILE A 467 -4.54 18.18 -12.00
C ILE A 467 -3.79 17.09 -11.23
N SER A 468 -4.23 16.77 -10.01
CA SER A 468 -3.61 15.72 -9.20
C SER A 468 -3.65 14.35 -9.90
N ASN A 469 -4.77 14.02 -10.55
CA ASN A 469 -4.94 12.77 -11.28
C ASN A 469 -4.03 12.67 -12.51
N LEU A 470 -3.81 13.77 -13.23
CA LEU A 470 -2.86 13.83 -14.35
C LEU A 470 -1.43 13.36 -13.94
N TYR A 471 -1.00 13.70 -12.71
CA TYR A 471 0.27 13.26 -12.14
C TYR A 471 0.20 11.81 -11.63
N LYS A 472 -0.84 11.47 -10.85
CA LYS A 472 -1.01 10.15 -10.25
C LYS A 472 -1.11 9.03 -11.29
N GLU A 473 -1.86 9.23 -12.38
CA GLU A 473 -2.00 8.25 -13.47
C GLU A 473 -0.66 7.92 -14.14
N ARG A 474 0.31 8.84 -14.11
CA ARG A 474 1.68 8.60 -14.62
C ARG A 474 2.66 8.12 -13.54
N GLY A 475 2.17 7.83 -12.34
CA GLY A 475 2.93 7.29 -11.23
C GLY A 475 3.60 8.32 -10.32
N TYR A 476 3.35 9.62 -10.49
CA TYR A 476 3.89 10.68 -9.64
C TYR A 476 3.05 10.87 -8.38
N SER A 477 2.88 9.81 -7.59
CA SER A 477 1.93 9.81 -6.47
C SER A 477 2.37 10.70 -5.29
N PHE A 478 3.65 11.06 -5.17
CA PHE A 478 4.10 12.03 -4.17
C PHE A 478 3.72 13.47 -4.52
N PHE A 479 3.20 13.71 -5.73
CA PHE A 479 2.69 15.01 -6.14
C PHE A 479 1.72 15.57 -5.10
N ASN A 480 1.86 16.86 -4.83
CA ASN A 480 0.93 17.61 -4.00
C ASN A 480 0.79 19.04 -4.52
N ILE A 481 -0.38 19.62 -4.31
CA ILE A 481 -0.59 21.05 -4.50
C ILE A 481 -0.33 21.69 -3.14
N ASP A 482 0.82 22.35 -3.00
CA ASP A 482 1.27 22.88 -1.72
C ASP A 482 0.53 24.16 -1.34
N ASN A 483 0.16 24.97 -2.31
CA ASN A 483 -0.61 26.18 -2.09
C ASN A 483 -1.41 26.57 -3.32
N VAL A 484 -2.60 27.10 -3.10
CA VAL A 484 -3.38 27.82 -4.11
C VAL A 484 -3.74 29.18 -3.55
N SER A 485 -3.33 30.24 -4.24
CA SER A 485 -3.63 31.59 -3.80
C SER A 485 -4.06 32.47 -4.96
N LEU A 486 -5.08 33.27 -4.73
CA LEU A 486 -5.51 34.32 -5.64
C LEU A 486 -4.82 35.64 -5.26
N LYS A 487 -3.96 36.17 -6.12
CA LYS A 487 -3.27 37.46 -5.92
C LYS A 487 -3.47 38.34 -7.15
N ASN A 488 -4.00 39.56 -6.96
CA ASN A 488 -4.21 40.55 -8.04
C ASN A 488 -4.90 39.93 -9.28
N ASP A 489 -6.01 39.24 -9.07
CA ASP A 489 -6.78 38.51 -10.10
C ASP A 489 -6.00 37.40 -10.83
N SER A 490 -4.82 37.00 -10.35
CA SER A 490 -4.06 35.86 -10.85
C SER A 490 -4.13 34.69 -9.87
N LEU A 491 -4.62 33.54 -10.34
CA LEU A 491 -4.64 32.29 -9.60
C LEU A 491 -3.25 31.63 -9.68
N GLU A 492 -2.52 31.61 -8.57
CA GLU A 492 -1.22 30.94 -8.46
C GLU A 492 -1.39 29.56 -7.84
N ILE A 493 -1.10 28.50 -8.60
CA ILE A 493 -1.10 27.11 -8.16
C ILE A 493 0.36 26.67 -7.97
N THR A 494 0.80 26.56 -6.72
CA THR A 494 2.16 26.07 -6.41
C THR A 494 2.13 24.57 -6.23
N VAL A 495 2.83 23.86 -7.11
CA VAL A 495 2.90 22.39 -7.06
C VAL A 495 4.22 21.90 -6.47
N ASN A 496 4.18 20.68 -5.98
CA ASN A 496 5.32 19.94 -5.51
C ASN A 496 5.32 18.58 -6.19
N GLU A 497 6.28 18.37 -7.08
CA GLU A 497 6.40 17.13 -7.84
C GLU A 497 7.06 16.00 -7.03
N GLY A 498 7.47 16.27 -5.79
CA GLY A 498 8.05 15.25 -4.91
C GLY A 498 9.50 14.94 -5.25
N ILE A 499 10.35 15.97 -5.35
CA ILE A 499 11.80 15.78 -5.53
C ILE A 499 12.36 15.04 -4.30
N ILE A 500 13.16 14.01 -4.54
CA ILE A 500 13.73 13.17 -3.48
C ILE A 500 14.91 13.88 -2.81
N SER A 501 14.83 14.13 -1.51
CA SER A 501 15.89 14.75 -0.69
C SER A 501 17.00 13.75 -0.34
N SER A 502 16.61 12.55 0.10
CA SER A 502 17.50 11.47 0.52
C SER A 502 16.87 10.08 0.33
N VAL A 503 17.74 9.08 0.25
CA VAL A 503 17.39 7.65 0.28
C VAL A 503 18.24 7.02 1.37
N GLU A 504 17.62 6.66 2.47
CA GLU A 504 18.24 6.09 3.66
C GLU A 504 17.87 4.62 3.81
N ILE A 505 18.70 3.86 4.53
CA ILE A 505 18.49 2.44 4.77
C ILE A 505 18.54 2.19 6.28
N GLU A 506 17.60 1.39 6.78
CA GLU A 506 17.53 1.00 8.19
C GLU A 506 17.50 -0.53 8.32
N ASN A 507 18.02 -1.02 9.45
CA ASN A 507 17.97 -2.43 9.89
C ASN A 507 18.79 -3.43 9.04
N ASN A 508 19.76 -2.96 8.26
CA ASN A 508 20.73 -3.79 7.55
C ASN A 508 22.00 -4.02 8.40
N HIS A 509 21.94 -4.94 9.37
CA HIS A 509 23.05 -5.16 10.30
C HIS A 509 24.29 -5.77 9.63
N ARG A 510 24.11 -6.77 8.76
CA ARG A 510 25.22 -7.46 8.10
C ARG A 510 25.40 -7.00 6.66
N THR A 511 24.31 -6.78 5.93
CA THR A 511 24.31 -6.40 4.52
C THR A 511 24.75 -4.94 4.37
N LYS A 512 25.69 -4.69 3.46
CA LYS A 512 26.18 -3.34 3.20
C LYS A 512 25.18 -2.52 2.39
N ASP A 513 25.07 -1.21 2.68
CA ASP A 513 24.13 -0.28 2.03
C ASP A 513 24.17 -0.34 0.50
N PHE A 514 25.37 -0.43 -0.09
CA PHE A 514 25.53 -0.46 -1.54
C PHE A 514 24.84 -1.65 -2.21
N VAL A 515 24.62 -2.76 -1.49
CA VAL A 515 23.89 -3.94 -1.98
C VAL A 515 22.42 -3.62 -2.17
N ILE A 516 21.84 -2.80 -1.29
CA ILE A 516 20.44 -2.37 -1.36
C ILE A 516 20.31 -1.22 -2.37
N LEU A 517 21.16 -0.20 -2.26
CA LEU A 517 21.12 0.98 -3.15
C LEU A 517 21.36 0.66 -4.63
N ARG A 518 22.11 -0.40 -4.97
CA ARG A 518 22.32 -0.80 -6.38
C ARG A 518 21.10 -1.47 -7.02
N GLU A 519 20.15 -1.91 -6.20
CA GLU A 519 18.90 -2.54 -6.64
C GLU A 519 17.72 -1.55 -6.64
N PHE A 520 17.88 -0.40 -5.96
CA PHE A 520 16.87 0.65 -5.86
C PHE A 520 17.09 1.72 -6.96
N PRO A 521 16.11 1.96 -7.86
CA PRO A 521 16.30 2.83 -9.02
C PRO A 521 16.26 4.33 -8.69
N LEU A 522 15.48 4.72 -7.67
CA LEU A 522 15.31 6.11 -7.27
C LEU A 522 16.52 6.62 -6.47
N LYS A 523 16.95 7.85 -6.77
CA LYS A 523 18.08 8.53 -6.11
C LYS A 523 17.70 9.95 -5.72
N LYS A 524 18.50 10.55 -4.84
CA LYS A 524 18.43 11.99 -4.52
C LYS A 524 18.38 12.83 -5.81
N GLY A 525 17.46 13.79 -5.85
CA GLY A 525 17.24 14.69 -6.98
C GLY A 525 16.33 14.13 -8.07
N ASN A 526 15.95 12.84 -8.03
CA ASN A 526 14.90 12.33 -8.91
C ASN A 526 13.51 12.80 -8.42
N ILE A 527 12.57 12.88 -9.35
CA ILE A 527 11.15 13.07 -9.05
C ILE A 527 10.60 11.72 -8.61
N PHE A 528 9.88 11.69 -7.49
CA PHE A 528 9.33 10.45 -6.95
C PHE A 528 8.37 9.80 -7.95
N ASN A 529 8.58 8.51 -8.22
CA ASN A 529 7.68 7.72 -9.04
C ASN A 529 7.39 6.36 -8.38
N ILE A 530 6.12 6.03 -8.22
CA ILE A 530 5.67 4.84 -7.50
C ILE A 530 6.02 3.53 -8.23
N ASN A 531 6.07 3.53 -9.57
CA ASN A 531 6.39 2.35 -10.35
C ASN A 531 7.87 1.97 -10.21
N GLU A 532 8.76 2.97 -10.22
CA GLU A 532 10.18 2.76 -9.96
C GLU A 532 10.43 2.34 -8.50
N LEU A 533 9.66 2.89 -7.56
CA LEU A 533 9.69 2.46 -6.16
C LEU A 533 9.30 0.99 -6.00
N GLU A 534 8.20 0.56 -6.61
CA GLU A 534 7.74 -0.84 -6.61
C GLU A 534 8.79 -1.78 -7.22
N LYS A 535 9.38 -1.38 -8.36
CA LYS A 535 10.50 -2.08 -8.98
C LYS A 535 11.69 -2.20 -8.03
N GLY A 536 11.99 -1.14 -7.26
CA GLY A 536 13.01 -1.14 -6.22
C GLY A 536 12.74 -2.16 -5.10
N ILE A 537 11.54 -2.17 -4.53
CA ILE A 537 11.13 -3.17 -3.51
C ILE A 537 11.32 -4.59 -4.06
N ASN A 538 10.79 -4.83 -5.27
CA ASN A 538 10.88 -6.12 -5.93
C ASN A 538 12.33 -6.54 -6.20
N ASN A 539 13.20 -5.59 -6.57
CA ASN A 539 14.61 -5.87 -6.80
C ASN A 539 15.34 -6.24 -5.51
N ILE A 540 15.15 -5.46 -4.45
CA ILE A 540 15.76 -5.72 -3.15
C ILE A 540 15.28 -7.05 -2.59
N PHE A 541 13.97 -7.34 -2.64
CA PHE A 541 13.43 -8.62 -2.17
C PHE A 541 13.95 -9.82 -3.00
N SER A 542 14.12 -9.64 -4.31
CA SER A 542 14.66 -10.67 -5.22
C SER A 542 16.15 -10.98 -5.00
N THR A 543 16.88 -10.15 -4.24
CA THR A 543 18.21 -10.55 -3.75
C THR A 543 18.14 -11.78 -2.85
N ASN A 544 16.95 -12.08 -2.30
CA ASN A 544 16.71 -13.17 -1.38
C ASN A 544 17.59 -13.02 -0.12
N LEU A 545 17.84 -11.80 0.36
CA LEU A 545 18.59 -11.53 1.60
C LEU A 545 17.70 -11.12 2.77
N PHE A 546 16.45 -10.77 2.49
CA PHE A 546 15.55 -10.15 3.45
C PHE A 546 14.27 -10.98 3.57
N LYS A 547 13.77 -11.17 4.81
CA LYS A 547 12.42 -11.67 5.08
C LYS A 547 11.38 -10.61 4.71
N ARG A 548 11.73 -9.31 4.85
CA ARG A 548 10.85 -8.18 4.58
C ARG A 548 11.62 -6.97 4.07
N VAL A 549 11.00 -6.22 3.16
CA VAL A 549 11.41 -4.90 2.65
C VAL A 549 10.17 -4.02 2.72
N SER A 550 10.17 -3.02 3.59
CA SER A 550 9.13 -1.98 3.66
C SER A 550 9.75 -0.62 3.37
N LEU A 551 8.93 0.31 2.92
CA LEU A 551 9.35 1.68 2.66
C LEU A 551 8.53 2.63 3.51
N ASN A 552 9.23 3.60 4.09
CA ASN A 552 8.59 4.78 4.64
C ASN A 552 8.96 5.99 3.78
N VAL A 553 7.97 6.74 3.35
CA VAL A 553 8.17 7.97 2.59
C VAL A 553 7.55 9.10 3.39
N SER A 554 8.37 10.07 3.77
CA SER A 554 7.96 11.22 4.57
C SER A 554 8.27 12.51 3.83
N LYS A 555 7.57 13.58 4.19
CA LYS A 555 7.79 14.92 3.63
C LYS A 555 8.77 15.66 4.54
N GLU A 556 9.92 16.04 4.01
CA GLU A 556 10.94 16.85 4.68
C GLU A 556 11.19 18.11 3.86
N SER A 557 10.85 19.29 4.40
CA SER A 557 11.05 20.59 3.71
C SER A 557 10.53 20.62 2.25
N ASN A 558 9.31 20.11 2.03
CA ASN A 558 8.71 19.95 0.69
C ASN A 558 9.45 19.00 -0.26
N GLN A 559 10.30 18.11 0.24
CA GLN A 559 10.95 17.05 -0.53
C GLN A 559 10.57 15.67 0.02
N ALA A 560 10.69 14.65 -0.81
CA ALA A 560 10.43 13.27 -0.44
C ALA A 560 11.67 12.66 0.20
N LYS A 561 11.58 12.28 1.48
CA LYS A 561 12.58 11.46 2.15
C LYS A 561 12.14 10.00 2.10
N ILE A 562 12.96 9.15 1.48
CA ILE A 562 12.70 7.71 1.37
C ILE A 562 13.57 6.96 2.39
N ILE A 563 12.93 6.17 3.25
CA ILE A 563 13.60 5.27 4.20
C ILE A 563 13.27 3.83 3.81
N ILE A 564 14.29 3.07 3.46
CA ILE A 564 14.19 1.64 3.12
C ILE A 564 14.43 0.83 4.39
N LYS A 565 13.36 0.26 4.96
CA LYS A 565 13.44 -0.61 6.14
C LYS A 565 13.53 -2.06 5.69
N VAL A 566 14.58 -2.77 6.11
CA VAL A 566 14.75 -4.20 5.76
C VAL A 566 14.76 -5.08 7.01
N LYS A 567 14.24 -6.30 6.88
CA LYS A 567 14.40 -7.35 7.90
C LYS A 567 15.26 -8.45 7.31
N GLU A 568 16.53 -8.50 7.70
CA GLU A 568 17.46 -9.54 7.25
C GLU A 568 16.98 -10.94 7.64
N LYS A 569 17.21 -11.92 6.77
CA LYS A 569 16.99 -13.33 7.10
C LYS A 569 18.28 -13.97 7.63
N ALA A 570 18.18 -15.13 8.26
CA ALA A 570 19.34 -15.96 8.56
C ALA A 570 20.06 -16.37 7.26
N PHE A 571 21.30 -15.90 7.08
CA PHE A 571 22.09 -16.09 5.85
C PHE A 571 22.78 -17.45 5.77
N THR A 572 23.05 -18.07 6.92
CA THR A 572 23.69 -19.38 6.99
C THR A 572 22.63 -20.46 6.81
N LEU A 573 22.86 -21.39 5.89
CA LEU A 573 21.95 -22.49 5.63
C LEU A 573 22.70 -23.79 5.40
N ALA A 574 22.08 -24.89 5.84
CA ALA A 574 22.47 -26.25 5.51
C ALA A 574 21.40 -26.88 4.62
N ARG A 575 21.83 -27.47 3.50
CA ARG A 575 20.96 -28.23 2.59
C ARG A 575 21.34 -29.69 2.61
N PHE A 576 20.32 -30.53 2.64
CA PHE A 576 20.45 -31.98 2.61
C PHE A 576 19.66 -32.54 1.44
N SER A 577 20.31 -33.39 0.65
CA SER A 577 19.65 -34.14 -0.43
C SER A 577 20.08 -35.59 -0.41
N PHE A 578 19.15 -36.44 -0.82
CA PHE A 578 19.39 -37.85 -1.05
C PHE A 578 18.86 -38.22 -2.43
N ARG A 579 19.61 -39.07 -3.15
CA ARG A 579 19.21 -39.61 -4.45
C ARG A 579 19.54 -41.10 -4.49
N TYR A 580 18.65 -41.86 -5.10
CA TYR A 580 18.89 -43.26 -5.47
C TYR A 580 18.47 -43.47 -6.93
N ASP A 581 19.33 -44.13 -7.72
CA ASP A 581 18.96 -44.61 -9.05
C ASP A 581 19.73 -45.90 -9.39
N LEU A 582 19.26 -46.62 -10.42
CA LEU A 582 19.81 -47.93 -10.78
C LEU A 582 21.26 -47.85 -11.28
N GLU A 583 21.65 -46.72 -11.86
CA GLU A 583 22.93 -46.53 -12.55
C GLU A 583 24.03 -46.04 -11.60
N ARG A 584 23.77 -44.96 -10.86
CA ARG A 584 24.67 -44.29 -9.91
C ARG A 584 24.51 -44.78 -8.46
N LYS A 585 23.47 -45.56 -8.15
CA LYS A 585 23.12 -46.05 -6.80
C LYS A 585 22.77 -44.90 -5.86
N ASN A 586 23.12 -45.02 -4.57
CA ASN A 586 22.82 -44.02 -3.55
C ASN A 586 23.84 -42.87 -3.56
N LYS A 587 23.33 -41.66 -3.35
CA LYS A 587 24.10 -40.42 -3.25
C LYS A 587 23.48 -39.48 -2.23
N ALA A 588 24.26 -39.07 -1.24
CA ALA A 588 23.90 -38.04 -0.28
C ALA A 588 24.66 -36.75 -0.60
N MET A 589 24.05 -35.61 -0.29
CA MET A 589 24.64 -34.29 -0.47
C MET A 589 24.36 -33.45 0.77
N VAL A 590 25.39 -32.76 1.24
CA VAL A 590 25.32 -31.72 2.25
C VAL A 590 25.95 -30.46 1.64
N GLU A 591 25.22 -29.34 1.66
CA GLU A 591 25.79 -28.03 1.36
C GLU A 591 25.69 -27.13 2.58
N LEU A 592 26.80 -26.51 2.95
CA LEU A 592 26.85 -25.42 3.92
C LEU A 592 27.06 -24.13 3.14
N ILE A 593 26.13 -23.18 3.26
CA ILE A 593 26.16 -21.95 2.49
C ILE A 593 26.01 -20.77 3.43
N ASP A 594 26.86 -19.77 3.25
CA ASP A 594 26.62 -18.41 3.72
C ASP A 594 26.17 -17.57 2.53
N GLU A 595 24.88 -17.22 2.45
CA GLU A 595 24.30 -16.49 1.31
C GLU A 595 24.79 -15.04 1.20
N ASN A 596 25.41 -14.49 2.24
CA ASN A 596 25.80 -13.08 2.32
C ASN A 596 27.18 -12.92 2.94
N PHE A 597 28.16 -13.65 2.40
CA PHE A 597 29.54 -13.63 2.89
C PHE A 597 30.08 -12.19 2.87
N LEU A 598 30.66 -11.75 3.99
CA LEU A 598 31.15 -10.38 4.23
C LEU A 598 30.10 -9.25 4.03
N GLY A 599 28.81 -9.58 3.92
CA GLY A 599 27.73 -8.59 3.77
C GLY A 599 27.58 -8.02 2.35
N VAL A 600 28.23 -8.61 1.34
CA VAL A 600 28.27 -8.08 -0.03
C VAL A 600 27.34 -8.81 -1.02
N ALA A 601 26.39 -9.61 -0.52
CA ALA A 601 25.46 -10.44 -1.29
C ALA A 601 26.11 -11.53 -2.17
N ASN A 602 27.24 -12.06 -1.70
CA ASN A 602 28.00 -13.08 -2.41
C ASN A 602 27.95 -14.39 -1.63
N PRO A 603 27.37 -15.47 -2.20
CA PRO A 603 27.33 -16.74 -1.51
C PRO A 603 28.72 -17.40 -1.46
N LEU A 604 29.06 -17.89 -0.28
CA LEU A 604 30.17 -18.80 -0.05
C LEU A 604 29.60 -20.19 0.26
N THR A 605 29.99 -21.19 -0.52
CA THR A 605 29.40 -22.53 -0.49
C THR A 605 30.47 -23.58 -0.29
N PHE A 606 30.30 -24.41 0.73
CA PHE A 606 30.95 -25.70 0.85
C PHE A 606 29.96 -26.80 0.48
N HIS A 607 30.28 -27.56 -0.56
CA HIS A 607 29.47 -28.65 -1.08
C HIS A 607 30.20 -29.97 -0.87
N ALA A 608 29.58 -30.89 -0.14
CA ALA A 608 30.05 -32.25 0.05
C ALA A 608 29.00 -33.22 -0.47
N GLN A 609 29.39 -34.07 -1.41
CA GLN A 609 28.55 -35.10 -1.97
C GLN A 609 29.27 -36.43 -1.85
N TYR A 610 28.57 -37.45 -1.35
CA TYR A 610 29.13 -38.78 -1.13
C TYR A 610 28.15 -39.86 -1.59
N GLY A 611 28.66 -40.83 -2.33
CA GLY A 611 27.94 -41.98 -2.85
C GLY A 611 28.91 -43.05 -3.31
N MET A 612 28.39 -44.24 -3.61
CA MET A 612 29.22 -45.39 -4.02
C MET A 612 30.05 -45.11 -5.29
N LYS A 613 29.46 -44.33 -6.21
CA LYS A 613 30.07 -44.01 -7.51
C LYS A 613 30.43 -42.55 -7.70
N ASP A 614 30.01 -41.67 -6.81
CA ASP A 614 30.26 -40.23 -6.89
C ASP A 614 30.71 -39.67 -5.56
N GLN A 615 31.81 -38.95 -5.57
CA GLN A 615 32.27 -38.13 -4.47
C GLN A 615 32.64 -36.77 -5.04
N LEU A 616 32.18 -35.70 -4.41
CA LEU A 616 32.51 -34.33 -4.80
C LEU A 616 32.63 -33.49 -3.53
N PHE A 617 33.81 -32.92 -3.33
CA PHE A 617 34.04 -31.86 -2.35
C PHE A 617 34.38 -30.61 -3.11
N LYS A 618 33.62 -29.53 -2.90
CA LYS A 618 33.78 -28.29 -3.63
C LYS A 618 33.59 -27.10 -2.72
N PHE A 619 34.56 -26.20 -2.75
CA PHE A 619 34.45 -24.87 -2.22
C PHE A 619 34.15 -23.90 -3.37
N ARG A 620 33.15 -23.04 -3.20
CA ARG A 620 32.69 -22.10 -4.21
C ARG A 620 32.46 -20.72 -3.61
N TYR A 621 33.02 -19.70 -4.25
CA TYR A 621 32.66 -18.31 -4.05
C TYR A 621 32.00 -17.79 -5.33
N ARG A 622 30.91 -17.03 -5.22
CA ARG A 622 30.24 -16.44 -6.38
C ARG A 622 29.80 -15.01 -6.07
N SER A 623 30.00 -14.12 -7.04
CA SER A 623 29.44 -12.77 -7.06
C SER A 623 28.51 -12.64 -8.26
N ASP A 624 27.21 -12.54 -8.00
CA ASP A 624 26.23 -12.24 -9.04
C ASP A 624 26.32 -10.75 -9.48
N ARG A 625 26.89 -9.87 -8.65
CA ARG A 625 27.22 -8.47 -9.01
C ARG A 625 28.44 -7.97 -8.24
N ILE A 626 29.50 -7.58 -8.94
CA ILE A 626 30.68 -6.95 -8.34
C ILE A 626 30.37 -5.46 -8.07
N PHE A 627 30.29 -5.11 -6.79
CA PHE A 627 29.91 -3.76 -6.32
C PHE A 627 28.60 -3.28 -6.96
N LYS A 628 28.61 -2.13 -7.66
CA LYS A 628 27.43 -1.56 -8.34
C LYS A 628 27.31 -2.02 -9.81
N THR A 629 28.26 -2.80 -10.31
CA THR A 629 28.32 -3.18 -11.74
C THR A 629 27.43 -4.40 -12.05
N PHE A 630 27.28 -4.70 -13.34
CA PHE A 630 26.72 -5.98 -13.82
C PHE A 630 27.79 -7.04 -14.06
N LEU A 631 29.04 -6.80 -13.63
CA LEU A 631 30.10 -7.80 -13.74
C LEU A 631 29.86 -8.90 -12.71
N THR A 632 30.16 -10.13 -13.11
CA THR A 632 30.04 -11.33 -12.29
C THR A 632 31.40 -11.97 -12.13
N ASN A 633 31.63 -12.64 -11.01
CA ASN A 633 32.71 -13.62 -10.94
C ASN A 633 32.31 -14.86 -10.17
N SER A 634 33.01 -15.96 -10.42
CA SER A 634 32.95 -17.13 -9.55
C SER A 634 34.28 -17.85 -9.51
N PHE A 635 34.53 -18.49 -8.38
CA PHE A 635 35.73 -19.25 -8.11
C PHE A 635 35.34 -20.56 -7.45
N ASP A 636 35.69 -21.67 -8.06
CA ASP A 636 35.52 -23.00 -7.46
C ASP A 636 36.88 -23.69 -7.33
N VAL A 637 37.08 -24.37 -6.20
CA VAL A 637 38.12 -25.38 -6.02
C VAL A 637 37.41 -26.67 -5.65
N TYR A 638 37.73 -27.76 -6.35
CA TYR A 638 37.02 -29.00 -6.16
C TYR A 638 37.91 -30.23 -6.29
N HIS A 639 37.55 -31.25 -5.52
CA HIS A 639 38.03 -32.61 -5.64
C HIS A 639 36.83 -33.50 -5.99
N GLN A 640 36.88 -34.13 -7.15
CA GLN A 640 35.81 -35.00 -7.63
C GLN A 640 36.36 -36.40 -7.93
N ARG A 641 35.65 -37.42 -7.48
CA ARG A 641 35.94 -38.82 -7.79
C ARG A 641 34.67 -39.49 -8.28
N TYR A 642 34.69 -40.02 -9.50
CA TYR A 642 33.51 -40.70 -10.05
C TYR A 642 33.87 -41.94 -10.87
N ARG A 643 32.97 -42.92 -10.85
CA ARG A 643 33.09 -44.16 -11.62
C ARG A 643 32.12 -44.16 -12.78
N ASN A 644 32.63 -44.44 -13.97
CA ASN A 644 31.87 -44.50 -15.21
C ASN A 644 31.99 -45.88 -15.84
N TYR A 645 30.88 -46.35 -16.38
CA TYR A 645 30.88 -47.53 -17.25
C TYR A 645 31.37 -47.16 -18.64
N VAL A 646 32.01 -48.13 -19.28
CA VAL A 646 32.41 -48.06 -20.68
C VAL A 646 31.49 -48.96 -21.46
N TYR A 647 30.99 -48.43 -22.56
CA TYR A 647 30.12 -49.15 -23.47
C TYR A 647 30.79 -49.22 -24.84
N SER A 648 30.76 -50.40 -25.45
CA SER A 648 31.13 -50.61 -26.85
C SER A 648 29.98 -51.37 -27.51
N ASN A 649 29.48 -50.86 -28.64
CA ASN A 649 28.32 -51.42 -29.35
C ASN A 649 27.10 -51.66 -28.44
N GLY A 650 26.81 -50.70 -27.54
CA GLY A 650 25.66 -50.76 -26.61
C GLY A 650 25.82 -51.75 -25.44
N LYS A 651 26.91 -52.52 -25.38
CA LYS A 651 27.19 -53.44 -24.27
C LYS A 651 28.22 -52.83 -23.33
N LYS A 652 28.03 -53.02 -22.02
CA LYS A 652 29.02 -52.62 -21.01
C LYS A 652 30.28 -53.47 -21.18
N THR A 653 31.40 -52.85 -21.52
CA THR A 653 32.71 -53.49 -21.71
C THR A 653 33.70 -53.23 -20.59
N GLY A 654 33.41 -52.29 -19.69
CA GLY A 654 34.30 -52.00 -18.57
C GLY A 654 33.79 -50.91 -17.63
N GLU A 655 34.66 -50.53 -16.72
CA GLU A 655 34.46 -49.46 -15.75
C GLU A 655 35.82 -48.81 -15.45
N TYR A 656 35.84 -47.48 -15.35
CA TYR A 656 37.01 -46.72 -14.95
C TYR A 656 36.66 -45.71 -13.86
N LEU A 657 37.68 -45.35 -13.09
CA LEU A 657 37.65 -44.31 -12.08
C LEU A 657 38.28 -43.05 -12.66
N CYS A 658 37.58 -41.93 -12.54
CA CYS A 658 38.15 -40.60 -12.76
C CYS A 658 38.31 -39.90 -11.41
N ILE A 659 39.51 -39.37 -11.16
CA ILE A 659 39.79 -38.44 -10.06
C ILE A 659 40.17 -37.11 -10.71
N ASN A 660 39.45 -36.05 -10.39
CA ASN A 660 39.65 -34.72 -10.96
C ASN A 660 39.82 -33.69 -9.84
N ASN A 661 41.01 -33.11 -9.76
CA ASN A 661 41.32 -31.96 -8.91
C ASN A 661 41.30 -30.72 -9.79
N GLY A 662 40.34 -29.83 -9.57
CA GLY A 662 40.14 -28.71 -10.48
C GLY A 662 40.00 -27.37 -9.77
N THR A 663 40.47 -26.34 -10.45
CA THR A 663 40.17 -24.95 -10.16
C THR A 663 39.41 -24.35 -11.33
N PHE A 664 38.37 -23.58 -11.02
CA PHE A 664 37.51 -22.91 -11.98
C PHE A 664 37.45 -21.44 -11.60
N PHE A 665 37.71 -20.55 -12.57
CA PHE A 665 37.49 -19.12 -12.42
C PHE A 665 36.63 -18.63 -13.57
N SER A 666 35.58 -17.88 -13.26
CA SER A 666 34.72 -17.23 -14.23
C SER A 666 34.69 -15.74 -14.00
N ILE A 667 34.77 -14.97 -15.06
CA ILE A 667 34.42 -13.55 -15.09
C ILE A 667 33.40 -13.33 -16.19
N GLY A 668 32.40 -12.50 -15.93
CA GLY A 668 31.31 -12.33 -16.87
C GLY A 668 30.56 -11.03 -16.68
N ARG A 669 29.50 -10.88 -17.46
CA ARG A 669 28.57 -9.77 -17.38
C ARG A 669 27.14 -10.31 -17.46
N GLN A 670 26.30 -9.86 -16.53
CA GLN A 670 24.87 -10.08 -16.60
C GLN A 670 24.24 -9.18 -17.67
N ILE A 671 23.31 -9.75 -18.41
CA ILE A 671 22.37 -9.03 -19.26
C ILE A 671 21.09 -8.90 -18.43
N GLU A 672 21.10 -7.92 -17.53
CA GLU A 672 20.08 -7.73 -16.50
C GLU A 672 19.68 -9.06 -15.80
N ARG A 673 18.42 -9.50 -15.93
CA ARG A 673 17.92 -10.78 -15.40
C ARG A 673 17.68 -11.84 -16.48
N LEU A 674 17.94 -11.47 -17.73
CA LEU A 674 17.70 -12.29 -18.92
C LEU A 674 18.76 -13.40 -19.05
N GLY A 675 20.01 -13.07 -18.80
CA GLY A 675 21.12 -13.96 -19.13
C GLY A 675 22.48 -13.52 -18.59
N ILE A 676 23.49 -14.34 -18.86
CA ILE A 676 24.87 -14.08 -18.50
C ILE A 676 25.80 -14.49 -19.63
N LEU A 677 26.77 -13.63 -19.94
CA LEU A 677 27.92 -13.94 -20.78
C LEU A 677 29.14 -14.10 -19.88
N SER A 678 29.94 -15.14 -20.06
CA SER A 678 31.07 -15.44 -19.19
C SER A 678 32.27 -15.98 -19.95
N LEU A 679 33.45 -15.56 -19.52
CA LEU A 679 34.73 -16.18 -19.84
C LEU A 679 35.16 -17.01 -18.63
N ILE A 680 35.37 -18.29 -18.87
CA ILE A 680 35.72 -19.26 -17.85
C ILE A 680 37.11 -19.80 -18.15
N VAL A 681 37.96 -19.84 -17.13
CA VAL A 681 39.25 -20.53 -17.14
C VAL A 681 39.15 -21.71 -16.19
N SER A 682 39.61 -22.88 -16.60
CA SER A 682 39.67 -24.06 -15.72
C SER A 682 41.01 -24.76 -15.85
N VAL A 683 41.58 -25.16 -14.72
CA VAL A 683 42.83 -25.91 -14.60
C VAL A 683 42.51 -27.18 -13.84
N ASN A 684 42.80 -28.34 -14.42
CA ASN A 684 42.37 -29.62 -13.88
C ASN A 684 43.48 -30.66 -13.99
N ASP A 685 43.79 -31.30 -12.87
CA ASP A 685 44.58 -32.54 -12.83
C ASP A 685 43.62 -33.73 -12.82
N ILE A 686 43.61 -34.48 -13.92
CA ILE A 686 42.67 -35.59 -14.15
C ILE A 686 43.44 -36.90 -14.18
N GLN A 687 43.11 -37.81 -13.28
CA GLN A 687 43.65 -39.17 -13.23
C GLN A 687 42.59 -40.18 -13.62
N LEU A 688 42.85 -40.96 -14.67
CA LEU A 688 42.00 -42.06 -15.12
C LEU A 688 42.63 -43.39 -14.74
N LYS A 689 41.91 -44.19 -13.94
CA LYS A 689 42.35 -45.50 -13.45
C LYS A 689 41.37 -46.59 -13.88
N SER A 690 41.90 -47.73 -14.28
CA SER A 690 41.10 -48.92 -14.58
C SER A 690 40.43 -49.48 -13.32
N ILE A 691 39.16 -49.86 -13.44
CA ILE A 691 38.48 -50.71 -12.45
C ILE A 691 38.28 -52.11 -13.02
N SER A 692 37.71 -52.21 -14.23
CA SER A 692 37.47 -53.50 -14.90
C SER A 692 37.28 -53.32 -16.41
N GLY A 693 37.48 -54.39 -17.18
CA GLY A 693 37.24 -54.38 -18.63
C GLY A 693 38.19 -53.50 -19.44
N TYR A 694 37.78 -53.08 -20.63
CA TYR A 694 38.63 -52.36 -21.60
C TYR A 694 37.88 -51.21 -22.31
N GLY A 695 38.60 -50.44 -23.14
CA GLY A 695 38.03 -49.37 -23.97
C GLY A 695 38.09 -47.97 -23.37
N TYR A 696 39.06 -47.71 -22.47
CA TYR A 696 39.27 -46.41 -21.86
C TYR A 696 40.76 -46.15 -21.61
N PRO A 697 41.22 -44.90 -21.69
CA PRO A 697 42.61 -44.55 -21.39
C PRO A 697 42.86 -44.61 -19.87
N THR A 698 44.04 -45.11 -19.49
CA THR A 698 44.59 -44.96 -18.13
C THR A 698 45.77 -44.01 -18.21
N ALA A 699 45.59 -42.81 -17.66
CA ALA A 699 46.53 -41.71 -17.83
C ALA A 699 46.24 -40.59 -16.82
N ASN A 700 47.25 -39.74 -16.62
CA ASN A 700 47.11 -38.49 -15.91
C ASN A 700 47.15 -37.35 -16.94
N TYR A 701 46.25 -36.38 -16.82
CA TYR A 701 46.14 -35.23 -17.71
C TYR A 701 46.14 -33.93 -16.91
N ASP A 702 47.08 -33.03 -17.19
CA ASP A 702 46.97 -31.61 -16.83
C ASP A 702 46.22 -30.88 -17.96
N LEU A 703 44.98 -30.50 -17.66
CA LEU A 703 44.05 -29.92 -18.62
C LEU A 703 43.69 -28.48 -18.26
N LYS A 704 44.11 -27.57 -19.12
CA LYS A 704 43.79 -26.13 -19.04
C LYS A 704 42.85 -25.75 -20.16
N THR A 705 41.72 -25.14 -19.81
CA THR A 705 40.67 -24.77 -20.78
C THR A 705 40.24 -23.32 -20.59
N ILE A 706 39.95 -22.66 -21.70
CA ILE A 706 39.21 -21.41 -21.76
C ILE A 706 37.84 -21.71 -22.36
N THR A 707 36.76 -21.23 -21.75
CA THR A 707 35.38 -21.41 -22.24
C THR A 707 34.68 -20.06 -22.32
N LEU A 708 34.18 -19.72 -23.50
CA LEU A 708 33.20 -18.66 -23.67
C LEU A 708 31.81 -19.28 -23.50
N GLN A 709 31.00 -18.75 -22.58
CA GLN A 709 29.67 -19.28 -22.26
C GLN A 709 28.63 -18.17 -22.30
N SER A 710 27.48 -18.44 -22.92
CA SER A 710 26.29 -17.61 -22.89
C SER A 710 25.11 -18.43 -22.38
N ILE A 711 24.39 -17.91 -21.38
CA ILE A 711 23.14 -18.48 -20.89
C ILE A 711 22.06 -17.41 -21.00
N VAL A 712 20.92 -17.75 -21.60
CA VAL A 712 19.68 -16.97 -21.52
C VAL A 712 18.60 -17.86 -20.93
N ASP A 713 17.88 -17.36 -19.94
CA ASP A 713 16.87 -18.14 -19.22
C ASP A 713 15.68 -17.25 -18.82
N THR A 714 14.59 -17.37 -19.58
CA THR A 714 13.30 -16.72 -19.32
C THR A 714 12.21 -17.68 -18.87
N GLN A 715 12.57 -18.90 -18.46
CA GLN A 715 11.60 -19.90 -17.98
C GLN A 715 10.85 -19.38 -16.76
N ASP A 716 9.52 -19.49 -16.80
CA ASP A 716 8.59 -19.04 -15.74
C ASP A 716 8.77 -19.84 -14.44
N ARG A 717 8.98 -21.16 -14.55
CA ARG A 717 9.16 -22.07 -13.42
C ARG A 717 10.12 -23.21 -13.75
N TYR A 718 10.63 -23.84 -12.68
CA TYR A 718 11.47 -25.04 -12.76
C TYR A 718 11.28 -25.88 -11.49
N PRO A 719 11.12 -27.21 -11.59
CA PRO A 719 11.04 -28.01 -12.82
C PRO A 719 9.72 -27.79 -13.60
N PHE A 720 9.68 -28.23 -14.86
CA PHE A 720 8.51 -28.18 -15.77
C PHE A 720 8.02 -26.77 -16.16
N PRO A 721 8.80 -26.01 -16.94
CA PRO A 721 8.39 -24.69 -17.43
C PRO A 721 7.11 -24.76 -18.26
N ALA A 722 6.18 -23.83 -18.05
CA ALA A 722 4.99 -23.70 -18.88
C ALA A 722 5.24 -22.72 -20.04
N THR A 723 6.02 -21.66 -19.78
CA THR A 723 6.34 -20.63 -20.76
C THR A 723 7.80 -20.19 -20.66
N GLY A 724 8.32 -19.63 -21.75
CA GLY A 724 9.65 -19.01 -21.78
C GLY A 724 10.67 -19.78 -22.62
N LYS A 725 11.93 -19.36 -22.52
CA LYS A 725 13.03 -19.84 -23.36
C LYS A 725 14.25 -20.14 -22.51
N TYR A 726 15.00 -21.18 -22.89
CA TYR A 726 16.31 -21.46 -22.34
C TYR A 726 17.32 -21.64 -23.49
N TYR A 727 18.43 -20.92 -23.40
CA TYR A 727 19.55 -21.01 -24.31
C TYR A 727 20.82 -21.23 -23.52
N LEU A 728 21.57 -22.27 -23.87
CA LEU A 728 22.91 -22.53 -23.37
C LEU A 728 23.84 -22.71 -24.54
N PHE A 729 24.78 -21.78 -24.68
CA PHE A 729 25.87 -21.88 -25.64
C PHE A 729 27.20 -21.88 -24.89
N PHE A 730 28.10 -22.76 -25.30
CA PHE A 730 29.50 -22.62 -24.93
C PHE A 730 30.45 -23.05 -26.04
N TYR A 731 31.56 -22.33 -26.12
CA TYR A 731 32.73 -22.68 -26.91
C TYR A 731 33.91 -22.86 -25.95
N LYS A 732 34.36 -24.10 -25.79
CA LYS A 732 35.48 -24.50 -24.95
C LYS A 732 36.69 -24.80 -25.82
N PHE A 733 37.84 -24.30 -25.43
CA PHE A 733 39.10 -24.46 -26.13
C PHE A 733 40.21 -24.85 -25.14
N SER A 734 41.03 -25.82 -25.55
CA SER A 734 42.26 -26.25 -24.89
C SER A 734 43.36 -26.31 -25.93
N SER A 735 44.56 -25.82 -25.60
CA SER A 735 45.70 -25.85 -26.52
C SER A 735 47.01 -26.12 -25.79
N ALA A 736 47.78 -27.06 -26.32
CA ALA A 736 49.13 -27.35 -25.87
C ALA A 736 50.09 -26.18 -26.08
N SER A 737 49.99 -25.46 -27.21
CA SER A 737 50.90 -24.35 -27.51
C SER A 737 50.55 -23.06 -26.76
N PHE A 738 49.26 -22.77 -26.59
CA PHE A 738 48.81 -21.50 -26.01
C PHE A 738 48.60 -21.57 -24.49
N LEU A 739 48.05 -22.68 -23.99
CA LEU A 739 47.72 -22.84 -22.56
C LEU A 739 48.67 -23.78 -21.82
N ASN A 740 49.64 -24.39 -22.52
CA ASN A 740 50.47 -25.47 -21.98
C ASN A 740 49.62 -26.58 -21.34
N SER A 741 48.59 -27.00 -22.09
CA SER A 741 47.66 -28.08 -21.74
C SER A 741 48.12 -29.37 -22.40
N GLN A 742 48.03 -30.53 -21.73
CA GLN A 742 48.49 -31.79 -22.31
C GLN A 742 47.63 -32.30 -23.48
N MET A 743 46.45 -31.72 -23.69
CA MET A 743 45.55 -32.05 -24.79
C MET A 743 45.06 -30.79 -25.50
N SER A 744 45.15 -30.79 -26.83
CA SER A 744 44.56 -29.74 -27.68
C SER A 744 43.21 -30.21 -28.21
N TYR A 745 42.14 -29.46 -27.96
CA TYR A 745 40.83 -29.71 -28.54
C TYR A 745 39.95 -28.45 -28.45
N PHE A 746 38.88 -28.45 -29.22
CA PHE A 746 37.76 -27.54 -28.99
C PHE A 746 36.46 -28.33 -28.83
N LYS A 747 35.51 -27.76 -28.10
CA LYS A 747 34.17 -28.29 -27.93
C LYS A 747 33.18 -27.15 -28.04
N LEU A 748 32.29 -27.26 -29.01
CA LEU A 748 31.15 -26.37 -29.17
C LEU A 748 29.89 -27.08 -28.72
N PHE A 749 29.03 -26.38 -27.98
CA PHE A 749 27.72 -26.88 -27.58
C PHE A 749 26.71 -25.73 -27.64
N SER A 750 25.52 -26.05 -28.13
CA SER A 750 24.38 -25.15 -28.18
C SER A 750 23.12 -25.94 -27.88
N SER A 751 22.29 -25.45 -26.97
CA SER A 751 20.96 -25.98 -26.69
C SER A 751 19.96 -24.83 -26.66
N LEU A 752 18.80 -25.06 -27.27
CA LEU A 752 17.70 -24.11 -27.44
C LEU A 752 16.41 -24.83 -27.04
N GLU A 753 15.73 -24.31 -26.03
CA GLU A 753 14.49 -24.87 -25.51
C GLU A 753 13.42 -23.78 -25.49
N PHE A 754 12.24 -24.09 -26.04
CA PHE A 754 11.10 -23.18 -26.10
C PHE A 754 9.90 -23.85 -25.43
N TYR A 755 9.26 -23.13 -24.51
CA TYR A 755 8.12 -23.61 -23.73
C TYR A 755 6.91 -22.74 -24.02
N HIS A 756 5.80 -23.40 -24.35
CA HIS A 756 4.53 -22.78 -24.68
C HIS A 756 3.41 -23.62 -24.06
N SER A 757 2.54 -23.00 -23.27
CA SER A 757 1.29 -23.59 -22.80
C SER A 757 0.19 -23.31 -23.83
N PHE A 758 -0.55 -24.35 -24.22
CA PHE A 758 -1.68 -24.26 -25.14
C PHE A 758 -2.98 -24.03 -24.38
#